data_AF-A0A4R6M4M1-F1
#
_entry.id   AF-A0A4R6M4M1-F1
#
_cell.length_a   1.000
_cell.length_b   1.000
_cell.length_c   1.000
_cell.angle_alpha   90.00
_cell.angle_beta   90.00
_cell.angle_gamma   90.00
#
_symmetry.space_group_name_H-M   'P 1'
#
loop_
_entity.id
_entity.type
_entity.pdbx_description
1 polymer ?
#
loop_
_entity_poly.entity_id
_entity_poly.type
_entity_poly.pdbx_seq_one_letter_code
_entity_poly.pdbx_strand_id
1 'polypeptide(L)'
;MFWLCIVFVCFISGEGYAQDVDLENFYKPNFKVTGNINANMMYYNSTMPNSREPFTYLFSGNLNISAFNFSVPLFYSITNQGKNLGYTAPFDFNRLSIMPKYKWVKAYIGNVSMSFSPYTLSGLPFRGAGLELTPRSPFKISLMGGQIFKAVQAEDGLGGVPVYQRFGYGAKLGFEREKYKIGWISFYAKDDVNSLNFSATDKGVTPKENFVNSLLFSTSVIKNLNLNVEYALSVLTDDTRAKNISAGSFRDKLFAAKESTTFLNALNVNFDYNIQKSIIGLTYERIDPNYNTLGALYFNNDLENIALRFSRPFYQDKITVATSLGYQRDDLAKAKKQDTKRVVGSINLNYRITDQINFTGSYSNFSTYTNKKLDQFELINNPNVVAADTLDYRQLSQNANINMSYAFGKKKNQNLNFNYSIAGQANEQGGIIRKGQASTVQNYNLAHSVNFIGIKAALNSSLNYTSNQVGRNNNSAMGASIGASKKLLKDKLNTNLGILYNNSQGDMNSSSVFGVKFNNSYVLLQKHNFNMSIISMFRSSTASKKYNDLNATLNYSYTIDKIKLPVKKEAKKEEKIVSDPILKISHKDKTYEGTRNQIIKQLQDLQLALRPIPKEDADELEHLLTLATLTPDDESFKEKTLNYLKAYDLNNDILDKYNQYMLETVKSLEAEMIRKDEGFESAYVLALGRVNKHPLHRVDAKDITNKTSYNSYLKLVERKDKKLQPLLVHRWMLKEITTLANTSADAIHENENLSIFNKEELIHFFKMMKDKKTDAEVIEELKIKLIPFYHDLALKNVKDDEVEFKHLKIN
;
A
#
# COMPACT_ATOMS: atom_id res chain seq x y z
N MET A 1 8.78 -18.87 37.60
CA MET A 1 9.40 -17.90 38.54
C MET A 1 10.93 -17.86 38.41
N PHE A 2 11.61 -19.01 38.33
CA PHE A 2 13.08 -19.10 38.19
C PHE A 2 13.66 -18.51 36.87
N TRP A 3 12.90 -18.52 35.77
CA TRP A 3 13.30 -17.91 34.49
C TRP A 3 13.20 -16.37 34.46
N LEU A 4 12.35 -15.78 35.30
CA LEU A 4 12.19 -14.32 35.40
C LEU A 4 13.33 -13.69 36.21
N CYS A 5 13.90 -14.45 37.17
CA CYS A 5 15.04 -14.01 37.96
C CYS A 5 16.35 -13.95 37.15
N ILE A 6 16.55 -14.81 36.14
CA ILE A 6 17.78 -14.79 35.31
C ILE A 6 17.80 -13.59 34.36
N VAL A 7 16.64 -13.17 33.85
CA VAL A 7 16.53 -11.95 33.03
C VAL A 7 16.72 -10.69 33.88
N PHE A 8 16.26 -10.69 35.13
CA PHE A 8 16.42 -9.54 36.04
C PHE A 8 17.84 -9.39 36.60
N VAL A 9 18.58 -10.49 36.81
CA VAL A 9 19.97 -10.46 37.31
C VAL A 9 20.97 -9.99 36.25
N CYS A 10 20.70 -10.21 34.95
CA CYS A 10 21.53 -9.67 33.86
C CYS A 10 21.35 -8.16 33.62
N PHE A 11 20.35 -7.50 34.23
CA PHE A 11 20.17 -6.05 34.12
C PHE A 11 20.85 -5.25 35.24
N ILE A 12 21.36 -5.90 36.30
CA ILE A 12 21.82 -5.21 37.53
C ILE A 12 23.34 -5.31 37.75
N SER A 13 24.09 -6.09 36.96
CA SER A 13 25.56 -6.15 37.05
C SER A 13 26.22 -5.41 35.88
N GLY A 14 26.59 -4.16 36.14
CA GLY A 14 27.13 -3.24 35.16
C GLY A 14 28.58 -3.50 34.75
N GLU A 15 28.86 -3.24 33.48
CA GLU A 15 29.83 -2.22 33.10
C GLU A 15 29.14 -1.26 32.15
N GLY A 16 28.98 0.00 32.58
CA GLY A 16 28.55 1.07 31.69
C GLY A 16 29.66 1.36 30.70
N TYR A 17 29.62 0.73 29.53
CA TYR A 17 30.43 1.15 28.40
C TYR A 17 30.01 2.57 28.04
N ALA A 18 30.85 3.54 28.42
CA ALA A 18 30.71 4.93 28.03
C ALA A 18 30.47 4.96 26.50
N GLN A 19 29.28 5.39 26.11
CA GLN A 19 28.96 5.53 24.71
C GLN A 19 29.60 6.81 24.22
N ASP A 20 30.45 6.68 23.20
CA ASP A 20 30.95 7.81 22.45
C ASP A 20 29.75 8.61 21.91
N VAL A 21 29.53 9.78 22.52
CA VAL A 21 28.55 10.77 22.06
C VAL A 21 29.33 11.70 21.16
N ASP A 22 29.14 11.51 19.86
CA ASP A 22 29.64 12.41 18.84
C ASP A 22 28.95 13.79 19.00
N LEU A 23 29.52 14.60 19.90
CA LEU A 23 29.06 15.94 20.26
C LEU A 23 29.06 16.87 19.05
N GLU A 24 29.96 16.65 18.09
CA GLU A 24 30.11 17.47 16.88
C GLU A 24 28.85 17.42 15.99
N ASN A 25 28.20 16.26 15.94
CA ASN A 25 26.93 16.10 15.23
C ASN A 25 25.72 16.58 16.04
N PHE A 26 25.80 16.68 17.38
CA PHE A 26 24.67 17.08 18.24
C PHE A 26 24.31 18.57 18.10
N TYR A 27 25.30 19.44 17.86
CA TYR A 27 25.11 20.88 17.73
C TYR A 27 24.52 21.34 16.37
N LYS A 28 24.44 20.46 15.36
CA LYS A 28 23.83 20.78 14.05
C LYS A 28 22.88 19.67 13.61
N PRO A 29 21.58 19.72 13.99
CA PRO A 29 20.63 18.68 13.62
C PRO A 29 20.47 18.58 12.09
N ASN A 30 21.10 17.58 11.49
CA ASN A 30 20.99 17.29 10.06
C ASN A 30 19.81 16.34 9.82
N PHE A 31 18.59 16.81 10.10
CA PHE A 31 17.37 16.09 9.78
C PHE A 31 17.27 15.92 8.27
N LYS A 32 17.19 14.66 7.83
CA LYS A 32 17.03 14.27 6.44
C LYS A 32 15.81 13.39 6.34
N VAL A 33 14.80 13.87 5.62
CA VAL A 33 13.71 13.03 5.14
C VAL A 33 14.06 12.63 3.70
N THR A 34 14.09 11.32 3.47
CA THR A 34 14.33 10.74 2.14
C THR A 34 13.31 9.65 1.89
N GLY A 35 12.91 9.43 0.66
CA GLY A 35 11.98 8.34 0.38
C GLY A 35 11.27 8.48 -0.95
N ASN A 36 10.26 7.65 -1.15
CA ASN A 36 9.35 7.75 -2.28
C ASN A 36 7.91 7.51 -1.85
N ILE A 37 7.00 8.23 -2.50
CA ILE A 37 5.56 8.05 -2.43
C ILE A 37 5.12 7.59 -3.82
N ASN A 38 4.38 6.50 -3.90
CA ASN A 38 3.85 5.95 -5.14
C ASN A 38 2.33 5.77 -5.06
N ALA A 39 1.66 6.13 -6.14
CA ALA A 39 0.25 5.83 -6.37
C ALA A 39 0.14 5.14 -7.72
N ASN A 40 -0.28 3.88 -7.73
CA ASN A 40 -0.57 3.14 -8.94
C ASN A 40 -2.07 2.93 -9.06
N MET A 41 -2.61 3.27 -10.22
CA MET A 41 -4.02 3.10 -10.57
C MET A 41 -4.08 2.32 -11.87
N MET A 42 -4.96 1.33 -11.93
CA MET A 42 -5.20 0.52 -13.12
C MET A 42 -6.69 0.48 -13.39
N TYR A 43 -7.05 0.89 -14.60
CA TYR A 43 -8.36 0.73 -15.18
C TYR A 43 -8.32 -0.38 -16.22
N TYR A 44 -9.30 -1.27 -16.18
CA TYR A 44 -9.47 -2.34 -17.14
C TYR A 44 -10.90 -2.40 -17.63
N ASN A 45 -11.05 -2.55 -18.93
CA ASN A 45 -12.33 -2.84 -19.56
C ASN A 45 -12.14 -3.93 -20.61
N SER A 46 -13.10 -4.84 -20.70
CA SER A 46 -13.09 -5.92 -21.68
C SER A 46 -14.51 -6.27 -22.09
N THR A 47 -14.70 -6.64 -23.35
CA THR A 47 -15.99 -7.16 -23.85
C THR A 47 -16.20 -8.65 -23.53
N MET A 48 -15.29 -9.27 -22.78
CA MET A 48 -15.37 -10.67 -22.38
C MET A 48 -16.37 -10.89 -21.22
N PRO A 49 -17.16 -11.99 -21.22
CA PRO A 49 -17.96 -12.37 -20.06
C PRO A 49 -17.05 -12.64 -18.84
N ASN A 50 -17.39 -12.09 -17.67
CA ASN A 50 -16.61 -12.14 -16.42
C ASN A 50 -15.25 -11.42 -16.48
N SER A 51 -15.26 -10.11 -16.75
CA SER A 51 -14.07 -9.27 -16.60
C SER A 51 -13.68 -9.11 -15.13
N ARG A 52 -12.37 -8.98 -14.87
CA ARG A 52 -11.87 -8.51 -13.57
C ARG A 52 -12.46 -7.14 -13.22
N GLU A 53 -12.37 -6.80 -11.92
CA GLU A 53 -12.72 -5.48 -11.41
C GLU A 53 -12.18 -4.34 -12.29
N PRO A 54 -13.03 -3.39 -12.68
CA PRO A 54 -12.67 -2.38 -13.67
C PRO A 54 -11.65 -1.37 -13.14
N PHE A 55 -11.55 -1.17 -11.82
CA PHE A 55 -10.62 -0.20 -11.24
C PHE A 55 -9.94 -0.73 -9.98
N THR A 56 -8.60 -0.69 -9.97
CA THR A 56 -7.79 -1.03 -8.80
C THR A 56 -6.74 0.05 -8.54
N TYR A 57 -6.42 0.25 -7.26
CA TYR A 57 -5.36 1.16 -6.85
C TYR A 57 -4.42 0.52 -5.83
N LEU A 58 -3.18 1.01 -5.81
CA LEU A 58 -2.14 0.71 -4.85
C LEU A 58 -1.39 1.98 -4.50
N PHE A 59 -1.63 2.49 -3.30
CA PHE A 59 -0.85 3.57 -2.70
C PHE A 59 0.25 2.95 -1.84
N SER A 60 1.51 3.16 -2.19
CA SER A 60 2.63 2.58 -1.47
C SER A 60 3.81 3.53 -1.41
N GLY A 61 4.67 3.38 -0.42
CA GLY A 61 5.83 4.24 -0.30
C GLY A 61 6.79 3.78 0.76
N ASN A 62 7.98 4.36 0.70
CA ASN A 62 8.95 4.29 1.77
C ASN A 62 9.35 5.71 2.16
N LEU A 63 9.31 6.02 3.46
CA LEU A 63 9.78 7.27 4.01
C LEU A 63 10.82 6.95 5.05
N ASN A 64 12.03 7.46 4.90
CA ASN A 64 13.09 7.33 5.89
C ASN A 64 13.38 8.69 6.50
N ILE A 65 13.06 8.81 7.78
CA ILE A 65 13.39 9.99 8.59
C ILE A 65 14.69 9.69 9.31
N SER A 66 15.75 10.43 9.03
CA SER A 66 17.04 10.23 9.67
C SER A 66 17.55 11.51 10.31
N ALA A 67 18.10 11.38 11.51
CA ALA A 67 18.72 12.45 12.26
C ALA A 67 19.80 11.86 13.17
N PHE A 68 21.01 12.41 13.13
CA PHE A 68 22.15 11.88 13.89
C PHE A 68 22.35 10.37 13.62
N ASN A 69 22.34 9.55 14.69
CA ASN A 69 22.42 8.08 14.64
C ASN A 69 21.05 7.38 14.59
N PHE A 70 19.96 8.14 14.43
CA PHE A 70 18.59 7.65 14.34
C PHE A 70 18.11 7.60 12.89
N SER A 71 17.47 6.50 12.50
CA SER A 71 16.86 6.32 11.19
C SER A 71 15.53 5.59 11.35
N VAL A 72 14.44 6.14 10.83
CA VAL A 72 13.10 5.55 10.89
C VAL A 72 12.59 5.34 9.47
N PRO A 73 12.88 4.18 8.86
CA PRO A 73 12.16 3.69 7.72
C PRO A 73 10.70 3.38 8.10
N LEU A 74 9.79 4.01 7.37
CA LEU A 74 8.35 3.82 7.37
C LEU A 74 7.98 3.25 6.00
N PHE A 75 7.28 2.14 5.97
CA PHE A 75 6.73 1.55 4.75
C PHE A 75 5.23 1.45 4.88
N TYR A 76 4.52 1.81 3.82
CA TYR A 76 3.07 1.62 3.74
C TYR A 76 2.68 1.07 2.38
N SER A 77 1.58 0.32 2.36
CA SER A 77 0.95 -0.23 1.17
C SER A 77 -0.55 -0.33 1.42
N ILE A 78 -1.35 0.36 0.63
CA ILE A 78 -2.81 0.45 0.76
C ILE A 78 -3.44 0.15 -0.59
N THR A 79 -4.34 -0.81 -0.66
CA THR A 79 -5.02 -1.24 -1.89
C THR A 79 -6.48 -1.61 -1.64
N ASN A 80 -7.32 -1.40 -2.67
CA ASN A 80 -8.71 -1.89 -2.68
C ASN A 80 -8.85 -3.34 -3.17
N GLN A 81 -7.78 -3.96 -3.70
CA GLN A 81 -7.88 -5.32 -4.24
C GLN A 81 -8.32 -6.33 -3.18
N GLY A 82 -7.84 -6.20 -1.93
CA GLY A 82 -8.11 -7.17 -0.86
C GLY A 82 -9.59 -7.42 -0.55
N LYS A 83 -10.47 -6.42 -0.71
CA LYS A 83 -11.93 -6.57 -0.48
C LYS A 83 -12.68 -7.10 -1.72
N ASN A 84 -12.07 -6.97 -2.89
CA ASN A 84 -12.73 -7.25 -4.17
C ASN A 84 -12.30 -8.60 -4.77
N LEU A 85 -11.55 -9.42 -4.02
CA LEU A 85 -11.10 -10.74 -4.46
C LEU A 85 -12.17 -11.82 -4.32
N GLY A 86 -13.28 -11.56 -3.63
CA GLY A 86 -14.33 -12.56 -3.35
C GLY A 86 -13.92 -13.65 -2.34
N TYR A 87 -12.73 -13.54 -1.74
CA TYR A 87 -12.24 -14.41 -0.67
C TYR A 87 -11.39 -13.62 0.32
N THR A 88 -11.38 -14.08 1.59
CA THR A 88 -10.58 -13.48 2.65
C THR A 88 -9.24 -14.20 2.79
N ALA A 89 -8.13 -13.50 2.53
CA ALA A 89 -6.79 -14.03 2.77
C ALA A 89 -6.43 -13.97 4.27
N PRO A 90 -5.65 -14.92 4.83
CA PRO A 90 -5.25 -14.95 6.24
C PRO A 90 -4.16 -13.92 6.60
N PHE A 91 -3.89 -12.96 5.72
CA PHE A 91 -2.95 -11.86 5.93
C PHE A 91 -3.56 -10.54 5.46
N ASP A 92 -3.02 -9.42 5.96
CA ASP A 92 -3.49 -8.10 5.57
C ASP A 92 -2.80 -7.60 4.30
N PHE A 93 -3.60 -7.13 3.35
CA PHE A 93 -3.14 -6.48 2.12
C PHE A 93 -2.71 -5.03 2.39
N ASN A 94 -3.38 -4.38 3.35
CA ASN A 94 -3.02 -3.04 3.80
C ASN A 94 -1.98 -3.15 4.91
N ARG A 95 -0.78 -2.62 4.67
CA ARG A 95 0.38 -2.79 5.55
C ARG A 95 0.95 -1.45 5.92
N LEU A 96 1.35 -1.34 7.18
CA LEU A 96 2.13 -0.25 7.74
C LEU A 96 3.25 -0.88 8.55
N SER A 97 4.49 -0.48 8.28
CA SER A 97 5.69 -0.96 8.96
C SER A 97 6.56 0.21 9.35
N ILE A 98 7.06 0.20 10.59
CA ILE A 98 8.00 1.19 11.11
C ILE A 98 9.21 0.43 11.64
N MET A 99 10.42 0.81 11.22
CA MET A 99 11.63 0.07 11.57
C MET A 99 12.71 0.97 12.19
N PRO A 100 12.43 1.66 13.32
CA PRO A 100 13.36 2.64 13.86
C PRO A 100 14.68 1.98 14.25
N LYS A 101 15.78 2.61 13.85
CA LYS A 101 17.15 2.18 14.13
C LYS A 101 17.89 3.28 14.84
N TYR A 102 18.48 2.97 15.98
CA TYR A 102 19.41 3.81 16.71
C TYR A 102 20.73 3.07 16.92
N LYS A 103 21.81 3.53 16.28
CA LYS A 103 23.14 2.87 16.32
C LYS A 103 23.02 1.36 15.99
N TRP A 104 23.18 0.51 17.01
CA TRP A 104 23.16 -0.95 16.93
C TRP A 104 21.80 -1.57 17.27
N VAL A 105 20.81 -0.78 17.67
CA VAL A 105 19.45 -1.22 18.01
C VAL A 105 18.54 -0.93 16.83
N LYS A 106 17.82 -1.93 16.33
CA LYS A 106 16.79 -1.79 15.31
C LYS A 106 15.52 -2.45 15.79
N ALA A 107 14.43 -1.71 15.89
CA ALA A 107 13.11 -2.28 16.15
C ALA A 107 12.35 -2.46 14.84
N TYR A 108 11.38 -3.37 14.86
CA TYR A 108 10.44 -3.64 13.78
C TYR A 108 9.04 -3.55 14.40
N ILE A 109 8.14 -2.75 13.83
CA ILE A 109 6.82 -2.48 14.43
C ILE A 109 5.78 -2.46 13.30
N GLY A 110 4.64 -3.14 13.51
CA GLY A 110 3.54 -3.19 12.55
C GLY A 110 3.56 -4.48 11.74
N ASN A 111 3.27 -4.39 10.43
CA ASN A 111 3.18 -5.52 9.51
C ASN A 111 4.52 -5.81 8.83
N VAL A 112 5.46 -6.33 9.61
CA VAL A 112 6.87 -6.52 9.25
C VAL A 112 7.16 -7.98 8.90
N SER A 113 8.35 -8.25 8.37
CA SER A 113 8.87 -9.61 8.24
C SER A 113 10.31 -9.68 8.72
N MET A 114 10.68 -10.82 9.30
CA MET A 114 12.04 -11.14 9.71
C MET A 114 12.41 -12.52 9.17
N SER A 115 13.69 -12.75 8.93
CA SER A 115 14.20 -14.04 8.48
C SER A 115 15.39 -14.45 9.34
N PHE A 116 15.32 -15.63 9.95
CA PHE A 116 16.37 -16.18 10.80
C PHE A 116 17.15 -17.26 10.06
N SER A 117 16.45 -18.19 9.41
CA SER A 117 16.99 -19.24 8.54
C SER A 117 15.87 -19.85 7.67
N PRO A 118 16.20 -20.43 6.48
CA PRO A 118 15.26 -21.19 5.65
C PRO A 118 14.55 -22.35 6.34
N TYR A 119 15.13 -22.94 7.40
CA TYR A 119 14.57 -24.09 8.11
C TYR A 119 13.79 -23.70 9.38
N THR A 120 13.69 -22.40 9.68
CA THR A 120 13.01 -21.87 10.88
C THR A 120 12.01 -20.78 10.49
N LEU A 121 12.23 -19.53 10.89
CA LEU A 121 11.48 -18.38 10.41
C LEU A 121 12.11 -17.86 9.11
N SER A 122 11.40 -17.95 7.98
CA SER A 122 11.92 -17.56 6.66
C SER A 122 11.05 -16.49 5.98
N GLY A 123 11.11 -15.27 6.52
CA GLY A 123 10.53 -14.09 5.86
C GLY A 123 9.00 -14.02 5.90
N LEU A 124 8.34 -14.84 6.72
CA LEU A 124 6.91 -14.82 6.90
C LEU A 124 6.46 -13.46 7.49
N PRO A 125 5.51 -12.75 6.86
CA PRO A 125 4.99 -11.50 7.42
C PRO A 125 4.23 -11.76 8.72
N PHE A 126 4.38 -10.86 9.69
CA PHE A 126 3.64 -10.87 10.94
C PHE A 126 3.26 -9.45 11.35
N ARG A 127 2.13 -9.32 12.05
CA ARG A 127 1.68 -8.10 12.71
C ARG A 127 2.13 -8.13 14.17
N GLY A 128 3.10 -7.32 14.52
CA GLY A 128 3.65 -7.29 15.88
C GLY A 128 4.90 -6.45 16.02
N ALA A 129 5.82 -6.92 16.85
CA ALA A 129 7.08 -6.25 17.14
C ALA A 129 8.27 -7.20 16.97
N GLY A 130 9.41 -6.64 16.57
CA GLY A 130 10.69 -7.32 16.53
C GLY A 130 11.81 -6.40 16.97
N LEU A 131 12.92 -6.98 17.40
CA LEU A 131 14.09 -6.25 17.86
C LEU A 131 15.35 -6.93 17.31
N GLU A 132 16.30 -6.16 16.84
CA GLU A 132 17.59 -6.63 16.35
C GLU A 132 18.69 -5.77 16.97
N LEU A 133 19.55 -6.42 17.75
CA LEU A 133 20.67 -5.83 18.46
C LEU A 133 21.95 -6.31 17.80
N THR A 134 22.73 -5.37 17.27
CA THR A 134 23.97 -5.62 16.54
C THR A 134 25.14 -4.79 17.11
N PRO A 135 25.43 -4.87 18.43
CA PRO A 135 26.48 -4.07 19.06
C PRO A 135 27.86 -4.36 18.43
N ARG A 136 28.86 -3.51 18.70
CA ARG A 136 30.25 -3.79 18.27
C ARG A 136 30.82 -5.08 18.89
N SER A 137 30.26 -5.48 20.03
CA SER A 137 30.48 -6.78 20.66
C SER A 137 30.18 -7.95 19.69
N PRO A 138 30.83 -9.11 19.85
CA PRO A 138 30.57 -10.29 19.03
C PRO A 138 29.14 -10.82 19.16
N PHE A 139 28.39 -10.44 20.21
CA PHE A 139 27.02 -10.91 20.41
C PHE A 139 26.01 -10.17 19.52
N LYS A 140 25.15 -10.91 18.83
CA LYS A 140 24.03 -10.43 18.02
C LYS A 140 22.75 -11.08 18.53
N ILE A 141 21.69 -10.30 18.67
CA ILE A 141 20.40 -10.81 19.17
C ILE A 141 19.30 -10.33 18.23
N SER A 142 18.39 -11.22 17.84
CA SER A 142 17.17 -10.86 17.13
C SER A 142 15.98 -11.52 17.79
N LEU A 143 14.92 -10.77 18.02
CA LEU A 143 13.68 -11.21 18.65
C LEU A 143 12.50 -10.82 17.77
N MET A 144 11.46 -11.63 17.74
CA MET A 144 10.20 -11.33 17.08
C MET A 144 9.02 -11.87 17.90
N GLY A 145 7.90 -11.17 17.86
CA GLY A 145 6.65 -11.61 18.48
C GLY A 145 5.45 -10.94 17.79
N GLY A 146 4.46 -11.73 17.38
CA GLY A 146 3.26 -11.16 16.77
C GLY A 146 2.31 -12.18 16.16
N GLN A 147 1.25 -11.65 15.58
CA GLN A 147 0.24 -12.42 14.85
C GLN A 147 0.74 -12.71 13.44
N ILE A 148 0.87 -13.99 13.11
CA ILE A 148 1.29 -14.48 11.78
C ILE A 148 0.08 -14.58 10.85
N PHE A 149 -1.00 -15.20 11.34
CA PHE A 149 -2.26 -15.35 10.60
C PHE A 149 -3.42 -14.78 11.39
N LYS A 150 -4.35 -14.14 10.68
CA LYS A 150 -5.68 -13.83 11.20
C LYS A 150 -6.62 -15.01 10.96
N ALA A 151 -7.64 -15.12 11.80
CA ALA A 151 -8.69 -16.10 11.60
C ALA A 151 -9.47 -15.80 10.30
N VAL A 152 -9.80 -16.85 9.56
CA VAL A 152 -10.68 -16.79 8.39
C VAL A 152 -11.79 -17.82 8.61
N GLN A 153 -13.05 -17.35 8.70
CA GLN A 153 -14.18 -18.25 8.88
C GLN A 153 -14.52 -18.93 7.56
N ALA A 154 -15.17 -20.11 7.63
CA ALA A 154 -15.59 -20.83 6.43
C ALA A 154 -16.68 -20.09 5.62
N GLU A 155 -17.42 -19.18 6.25
CA GLU A 155 -18.48 -18.38 5.64
C GLU A 155 -17.95 -17.16 4.87
N ASP A 156 -16.73 -16.70 5.19
CA ASP A 156 -16.13 -15.46 4.64
C ASP A 156 -15.54 -15.62 3.23
N GLY A 157 -15.82 -16.72 2.52
CA GLY A 157 -15.29 -16.95 1.18
C GLY A 157 -16.02 -18.02 0.38
N LEU A 158 -16.14 -17.79 -0.92
CA LEU A 158 -16.56 -18.78 -1.91
C LEU A 158 -15.49 -19.89 -2.01
N GLY A 159 -15.58 -20.92 -1.17
CA GLY A 159 -14.71 -22.10 -1.23
C GLY A 159 -13.35 -21.98 -0.51
N GLY A 160 -13.17 -20.99 0.36
CA GLY A 160 -11.96 -20.85 1.19
C GLY A 160 -11.88 -21.92 2.30
N VAL A 161 -10.70 -22.48 2.53
CA VAL A 161 -10.44 -23.35 3.68
C VAL A 161 -10.30 -22.46 4.93
N PRO A 162 -11.02 -22.74 6.03
CA PRO A 162 -10.92 -21.92 7.25
C PRO A 162 -9.49 -21.96 7.80
N VAL A 163 -9.05 -20.84 8.37
CA VAL A 163 -7.68 -20.69 8.91
C VAL A 163 -7.77 -20.19 10.35
N TYR A 164 -7.12 -20.90 11.28
CA TYR A 164 -7.02 -20.45 12.67
C TYR A 164 -6.13 -19.21 12.81
N GLN A 165 -6.43 -18.37 13.80
CA GLN A 165 -5.52 -17.30 14.20
C GLN A 165 -4.22 -17.90 14.74
N ARG A 166 -3.08 -17.43 14.24
CA ARG A 166 -1.75 -17.92 14.63
C ARG A 166 -0.89 -16.82 15.23
N PHE A 167 -0.33 -17.08 16.40
CA PHE A 167 0.74 -16.26 16.99
C PHE A 167 2.08 -16.97 16.90
N GLY A 168 3.14 -16.20 16.68
CA GLY A 168 4.50 -16.71 16.66
C GLY A 168 5.46 -15.82 17.43
N TYR A 169 6.50 -16.46 17.96
CA TYR A 169 7.59 -15.86 18.74
C TYR A 169 8.90 -16.48 18.29
N GLY A 170 9.95 -15.68 18.18
CA GLY A 170 11.25 -16.17 17.73
C GLY A 170 12.39 -15.41 18.37
N ALA A 171 13.48 -16.13 18.62
CA ALA A 171 14.74 -15.59 19.10
C ALA A 171 15.89 -16.17 18.27
N LYS A 172 16.86 -15.33 17.92
CA LYS A 172 18.12 -15.69 17.28
C LYS A 172 19.25 -15.06 18.07
N LEU A 173 20.10 -15.89 18.65
CA LEU A 173 21.32 -15.49 19.34
C LEU A 173 22.51 -15.85 18.46
N GLY A 174 23.40 -14.90 18.23
CA GLY A 174 24.62 -15.08 17.44
C GLY A 174 25.84 -14.63 18.21
N PHE A 175 26.94 -15.34 18.05
CA PHE A 175 28.27 -14.95 18.48
C PHE A 175 29.18 -14.95 17.26
N GLU A 176 29.63 -13.77 16.82
CA GLU A 176 30.43 -13.59 15.61
C GLU A 176 31.81 -13.01 15.95
N ARG A 177 32.87 -13.77 15.65
CA ARG A 177 34.26 -13.30 15.59
C ARG A 177 34.81 -13.48 14.18
N GLU A 178 36.01 -12.97 13.92
CA GLU A 178 36.63 -13.03 12.59
C GLU A 178 36.74 -14.45 12.01
N LYS A 179 37.05 -15.46 12.85
CA LYS A 179 37.28 -16.84 12.40
C LYS A 179 36.10 -17.78 12.57
N TYR A 180 35.18 -17.50 13.49
CA TYR A 180 34.06 -18.38 13.80
C TYR A 180 32.80 -17.61 14.17
N LYS A 181 31.66 -18.13 13.75
CA LYS A 181 30.32 -17.66 14.04
C LYS A 181 29.49 -18.83 14.55
N ILE A 182 28.88 -18.65 15.71
CA ILE A 182 27.98 -19.64 16.31
C ILE A 182 26.64 -18.95 16.46
N GLY A 183 25.56 -19.61 16.04
CA GLY A 183 24.21 -19.10 16.19
C GLY A 183 23.28 -20.16 16.77
N TRP A 184 22.31 -19.71 17.54
CA TRP A 184 21.17 -20.51 17.96
C TRP A 184 19.90 -19.76 17.62
N ILE A 185 18.95 -20.46 17.03
CA ILE A 185 17.62 -19.96 16.67
C ILE A 185 16.60 -20.80 17.41
N SER A 186 15.60 -20.16 17.99
CA SER A 186 14.39 -20.78 18.52
C SER A 186 13.18 -20.06 17.95
N PHE A 187 12.21 -20.79 17.43
CA PHE A 187 10.96 -20.26 16.89
C PHE A 187 9.79 -21.10 17.40
N TYR A 188 8.75 -20.45 17.90
CA TYR A 188 7.55 -21.07 18.41
C TYR A 188 6.33 -20.43 17.76
N ALA A 189 5.37 -21.22 17.30
CA ALA A 189 4.09 -20.72 16.81
C ALA A 189 2.94 -21.64 17.20
N LYS A 190 1.78 -21.05 17.47
CA LYS A 190 0.60 -21.77 17.91
C LYS A 190 -0.69 -21.15 17.39
N ASP A 191 -1.60 -22.02 16.98
CA ASP A 191 -2.96 -21.68 16.59
C ASP A 191 -3.87 -21.55 17.81
N ASP A 192 -4.76 -20.56 17.79
CA ASP A 192 -5.79 -20.36 18.79
C ASP A 192 -7.03 -21.20 18.47
N VAL A 193 -7.28 -22.22 19.29
CA VAL A 193 -8.38 -23.18 19.14
C VAL A 193 -9.75 -22.49 19.13
N ASN A 194 -9.89 -21.34 19.79
CA ASN A 194 -11.17 -20.64 19.94
C ASN A 194 -11.40 -19.54 18.90
N SER A 195 -10.51 -19.41 17.91
CA SER A 195 -10.59 -18.34 16.90
C SER A 195 -11.58 -18.61 15.75
N LEU A 196 -12.13 -19.82 15.67
CA LEU A 196 -13.16 -20.20 14.70
C LEU A 196 -14.49 -20.48 15.41
N ASN A 197 -15.60 -20.03 14.81
CA ASN A 197 -16.93 -20.03 15.44
C ASN A 197 -17.71 -21.36 15.33
N PHE A 198 -17.15 -22.35 14.65
CA PHE A 198 -17.77 -23.66 14.43
C PHE A 198 -16.75 -24.77 14.67
N SER A 199 -17.22 -26.02 14.82
CA SER A 199 -16.37 -27.20 14.87
C SER A 199 -15.63 -27.38 13.53
N ALA A 200 -14.48 -26.72 13.37
CA ALA A 200 -13.64 -26.78 12.16
C ALA A 200 -13.19 -28.21 11.78
N THR A 201 -13.44 -29.17 12.67
CA THR A 201 -13.30 -30.61 12.48
C THR A 201 -14.04 -31.10 11.23
N ASP A 202 -15.21 -30.54 10.89
CA ASP A 202 -16.02 -30.98 9.74
C ASP A 202 -15.40 -30.63 8.37
N LYS A 203 -14.42 -29.69 8.36
CA LYS A 203 -13.66 -29.29 7.16
C LYS A 203 -12.22 -29.80 7.17
N GLY A 204 -11.85 -30.67 8.13
CA GLY A 204 -10.53 -31.28 8.21
C GLY A 204 -9.38 -30.34 8.60
N VAL A 205 -9.68 -29.18 9.21
CA VAL A 205 -8.65 -28.23 9.68
C VAL A 205 -8.47 -28.40 11.19
N THR A 206 -7.20 -28.52 11.62
CA THR A 206 -6.82 -28.71 13.02
C THR A 206 -5.95 -27.55 13.50
N PRO A 207 -6.05 -27.14 14.78
CA PRO A 207 -5.18 -26.12 15.36
C PRO A 207 -3.78 -26.72 15.59
N LYS A 208 -2.75 -26.11 14.99
CA LYS A 208 -1.37 -26.59 15.03
C LYS A 208 -0.50 -25.84 16.04
N GLU A 209 0.55 -26.49 16.49
CA GLU A 209 1.60 -25.92 17.34
C GLU A 209 2.97 -26.40 16.86
N ASN A 210 3.96 -25.51 16.84
CA ASN A 210 5.29 -25.84 16.35
C ASN A 210 6.38 -25.15 17.16
N PHE A 211 7.39 -25.92 17.57
CA PHE A 211 8.59 -25.44 18.22
C PHE A 211 9.82 -25.87 17.42
N VAL A 212 10.62 -24.93 16.96
CA VAL A 212 11.76 -25.17 16.08
C VAL A 212 13.03 -24.60 16.72
N ASN A 213 14.08 -25.41 16.76
CA ASN A 213 15.41 -24.98 17.18
C ASN A 213 16.40 -25.20 16.04
N SER A 214 17.30 -24.25 15.80
CA SER A 214 18.39 -24.42 14.84
C SER A 214 19.72 -23.96 15.42
N LEU A 215 20.77 -24.72 15.14
CA LEU A 215 22.15 -24.39 15.47
C LEU A 215 22.89 -24.07 14.19
N LEU A 216 23.54 -22.90 14.17
CA LEU A 216 24.34 -22.39 13.07
C LEU A 216 25.81 -22.39 13.49
N PHE A 217 26.68 -22.87 12.62
CA PHE A 217 28.11 -22.81 12.80
C PHE A 217 28.79 -22.44 11.49
N SER A 218 29.53 -21.33 11.47
CA SER A 218 30.36 -20.93 10.34
C SER A 218 31.79 -20.73 10.81
N THR A 219 32.78 -21.26 10.11
CA THR A 219 34.18 -21.02 10.43
C THR A 219 35.06 -21.04 9.19
N SER A 220 36.13 -20.24 9.21
CA SER A 220 37.23 -20.39 8.26
C SER A 220 38.24 -21.39 8.83
N VAL A 221 38.08 -22.68 8.49
CA VAL A 221 38.90 -23.79 9.03
C VAL A 221 40.39 -23.57 8.73
N ILE A 222 40.69 -23.11 7.52
CA ILE A 222 42.03 -22.71 7.04
C ILE A 222 41.85 -21.43 6.23
N LYS A 223 42.93 -20.68 5.97
CA LYS A 223 42.91 -19.54 5.04
C LYS A 223 42.25 -19.98 3.72
N ASN A 224 41.21 -19.25 3.32
CA ASN A 224 40.41 -19.48 2.11
C ASN A 224 39.45 -20.68 2.15
N LEU A 225 39.33 -21.41 3.26
CA LEU A 225 38.41 -22.53 3.40
C LEU A 225 37.30 -22.22 4.40
N ASN A 226 36.07 -22.08 3.91
CA ASN A 226 34.90 -21.75 4.72
C ASN A 226 33.99 -22.98 4.88
N LEU A 227 33.67 -23.31 6.13
CA LEU A 227 32.69 -24.32 6.50
C LEU A 227 31.47 -23.61 7.08
N ASN A 228 30.28 -23.95 6.61
CA ASN A 228 28.99 -23.52 7.17
C ASN A 228 28.14 -24.76 7.46
N VAL A 229 27.60 -24.87 8.66
CA VAL A 229 26.75 -25.96 9.10
C VAL A 229 25.51 -25.36 9.74
N GLU A 230 24.35 -25.89 9.39
CA GLU A 230 23.09 -25.61 10.05
C GLU A 230 22.38 -26.93 10.37
N TYR A 231 21.97 -27.10 11.63
CA TYR A 231 21.12 -28.22 12.05
C TYR A 231 19.86 -27.67 12.71
N ALA A 232 18.70 -27.95 12.12
CA ALA A 232 17.40 -27.56 12.62
C ALA A 232 16.58 -28.78 13.05
N LEU A 233 15.85 -28.65 14.16
CA LEU A 233 14.88 -29.60 14.69
C LEU A 233 13.54 -28.88 14.82
N SER A 234 12.52 -29.37 14.13
CA SER A 234 11.13 -28.93 14.19
C SER A 234 10.30 -29.97 14.95
N VAL A 235 9.68 -29.54 16.05
CA VAL A 235 8.70 -30.30 16.82
C VAL A 235 7.33 -29.77 16.43
N LEU A 236 6.57 -30.54 15.66
CA LEU A 236 5.28 -30.13 15.11
C LEU A 236 4.16 -30.98 15.69
N THR A 237 3.19 -30.33 16.32
CA THR A 237 1.94 -30.93 16.78
C THR A 237 0.84 -30.55 15.80
N ASP A 238 0.30 -31.54 15.08
CA ASP A 238 -0.73 -31.31 14.05
C ASP A 238 -2.13 -31.02 14.64
N ASP A 239 -2.42 -31.44 15.87
CA ASP A 239 -3.65 -31.06 16.57
C ASP A 239 -3.40 -30.82 18.06
N THR A 240 -3.49 -29.56 18.50
CA THR A 240 -3.31 -29.18 19.91
C THR A 240 -4.40 -29.73 20.84
N ARG A 241 -5.51 -30.23 20.30
CA ARG A 241 -6.59 -30.87 21.07
C ARG A 241 -6.33 -32.35 21.35
N ALA A 242 -5.33 -32.95 20.70
CA ALA A 242 -4.95 -34.34 20.92
C ALA A 242 -4.47 -34.59 22.36
N LYS A 243 -4.62 -35.85 22.82
CA LYS A 243 -4.22 -36.27 24.17
C LYS A 243 -2.71 -36.17 24.32
N ASN A 244 -2.27 -35.86 25.54
CA ASN A 244 -0.86 -35.86 25.90
C ASN A 244 -0.38 -37.30 26.07
N ILE A 245 0.86 -37.58 25.68
CA ILE A 245 1.49 -38.89 25.85
C ILE A 245 2.05 -39.00 27.27
N SER A 246 1.34 -39.71 28.15
CA SER A 246 1.75 -39.87 29.57
C SER A 246 2.94 -40.82 29.78
N ALA A 247 3.20 -41.73 28.83
CA ALA A 247 4.21 -42.80 28.93
C ALA A 247 5.29 -42.75 27.83
N GLY A 248 5.68 -41.54 27.42
CA GLY A 248 6.66 -41.33 26.34
C GLY A 248 8.13 -41.34 26.79
N SER A 249 9.03 -41.25 25.81
CA SER A 249 10.46 -41.07 25.97
C SER A 249 10.81 -39.77 26.72
N PHE A 250 12.07 -39.59 27.14
CA PHE A 250 12.51 -38.33 27.76
C PHE A 250 12.21 -37.09 26.90
N ARG A 251 12.30 -37.23 25.57
CA ARG A 251 11.97 -36.15 24.62
C ARG A 251 10.49 -35.80 24.66
N ASP A 252 9.61 -36.80 24.73
CA ASP A 252 8.16 -36.59 24.79
C ASP A 252 7.76 -35.85 26.07
N LYS A 253 8.42 -36.17 27.19
CA LYS A 253 8.22 -35.46 28.46
C LYS A 253 8.76 -34.03 28.42
N LEU A 254 9.92 -33.81 27.81
CA LEU A 254 10.54 -32.47 27.69
C LEU A 254 9.66 -31.50 26.88
N PHE A 255 9.01 -31.99 25.82
CA PHE A 255 8.19 -31.17 24.93
C PHE A 255 6.68 -31.29 25.18
N ALA A 256 6.26 -31.98 26.25
CA ALA A 256 4.85 -32.30 26.53
C ALA A 256 4.12 -32.83 25.29
N ALA A 257 4.73 -33.81 24.62
CA ALA A 257 4.27 -34.32 23.34
C ALA A 257 2.84 -34.86 23.41
N LYS A 258 2.09 -34.61 22.35
CA LYS A 258 0.74 -35.12 22.09
C LYS A 258 0.81 -36.28 21.10
N GLU A 259 -0.25 -37.06 21.01
CA GLU A 259 -0.38 -38.15 20.03
C GLU A 259 -0.12 -37.69 18.58
N SER A 260 -0.35 -36.41 18.28
CA SER A 260 -0.11 -35.78 16.97
C SER A 260 1.23 -35.04 16.86
N THR A 261 2.14 -35.18 17.84
CA THR A 261 3.46 -34.52 17.83
C THR A 261 4.50 -35.34 17.06
N THR A 262 5.20 -34.69 16.13
CA THR A 262 6.28 -35.26 15.32
C THR A 262 7.58 -34.48 15.47
N PHE A 263 8.71 -35.18 15.44
CA PHE A 263 10.05 -34.60 15.54
C PHE A 263 10.78 -34.76 14.20
N LEU A 264 11.13 -33.65 13.57
CA LEU A 264 11.63 -33.59 12.19
C LEU A 264 12.91 -32.77 12.13
N ASN A 265 13.93 -33.22 11.42
CA ASN A 265 15.22 -32.51 11.36
C ASN A 265 15.58 -32.07 9.94
N ALA A 266 16.38 -31.01 9.85
CA ALA A 266 17.03 -30.56 8.62
C ALA A 266 18.50 -30.24 8.91
N LEU A 267 19.39 -30.65 8.02
CA LEU A 267 20.83 -30.46 8.10
C LEU A 267 21.31 -29.84 6.78
N ASN A 268 22.08 -28.76 6.85
CA ASN A 268 22.74 -28.16 5.70
C ASN A 268 24.22 -27.94 6.02
N VAL A 269 25.10 -28.45 5.18
CA VAL A 269 26.55 -28.32 5.29
C VAL A 269 27.07 -27.76 3.97
N ASN A 270 27.77 -26.64 4.01
CA ASN A 270 28.48 -26.06 2.88
C ASN A 270 29.96 -25.94 3.18
N PHE A 271 30.77 -26.36 2.23
CA PHE A 271 32.21 -26.23 2.26
C PHE A 271 32.65 -25.48 1.01
N ASP A 272 33.22 -24.29 1.16
CA ASP A 272 33.68 -23.46 0.04
C ASP A 272 35.18 -23.18 0.16
N TYR A 273 35.95 -23.63 -0.84
CA TYR A 273 37.39 -23.41 -0.93
C TYR A 273 37.72 -22.41 -2.03
N ASN A 274 38.30 -21.27 -1.63
CA ASN A 274 38.69 -20.18 -2.53
C ASN A 274 40.17 -20.35 -2.94
N ILE A 275 40.41 -20.84 -4.16
CA ILE A 275 41.76 -21.03 -4.70
C ILE A 275 42.01 -19.99 -5.79
N GLN A 276 42.85 -19.01 -5.49
CA GLN A 276 43.11 -17.86 -6.37
C GLN A 276 41.79 -17.14 -6.74
N LYS A 277 41.41 -17.16 -8.02
CA LYS A 277 40.14 -16.61 -8.52
C LYS A 277 39.02 -17.67 -8.63
N SER A 278 39.27 -18.91 -8.20
CA SER A 278 38.33 -20.03 -8.32
C SER A 278 37.67 -20.32 -6.98
N ILE A 279 36.39 -20.71 -7.02
CA ILE A 279 35.64 -21.18 -5.85
C ILE A 279 35.21 -22.62 -6.14
N ILE A 280 35.64 -23.56 -5.31
CA ILE A 280 35.18 -24.95 -5.33
C ILE A 280 34.31 -25.16 -4.10
N GLY A 281 33.04 -25.48 -4.30
CA GLY A 281 32.06 -25.67 -3.24
C GLY A 281 31.54 -27.10 -3.17
N LEU A 282 31.32 -27.64 -1.99
CA LEU A 282 30.56 -28.87 -1.76
C LEU A 282 29.40 -28.56 -0.82
N THR A 283 28.19 -28.98 -1.20
CA THR A 283 26.99 -28.87 -0.38
C THR A 283 26.43 -30.23 -0.08
N TYR A 284 26.08 -30.45 1.18
CA TYR A 284 25.26 -31.56 1.63
C TYR A 284 24.03 -30.99 2.36
N GLU A 285 22.84 -31.34 1.91
CA GLU A 285 21.58 -30.92 2.51
C GLU A 285 20.71 -32.16 2.71
N ARG A 286 20.21 -32.37 3.93
CA ARG A 286 19.32 -33.48 4.28
C ARG A 286 18.15 -32.93 5.09
N ILE A 287 16.94 -33.11 4.60
CA ILE A 287 15.70 -32.65 5.21
C ILE A 287 14.79 -33.86 5.38
N ASP A 288 14.39 -34.15 6.61
CA ASP A 288 13.56 -35.29 6.92
C ASP A 288 12.20 -35.23 6.17
N PRO A 289 11.56 -36.39 5.94
CA PRO A 289 10.24 -36.43 5.32
C PRO A 289 9.22 -35.64 6.14
N ASN A 290 8.33 -34.90 5.47
CA ASN A 290 7.33 -34.02 6.08
C ASN A 290 7.88 -32.89 6.96
N TYR A 291 9.21 -32.63 6.96
CA TYR A 291 9.77 -31.47 7.65
C TYR A 291 9.00 -30.21 7.27
N ASN A 292 8.50 -29.53 8.29
CA ASN A 292 7.75 -28.31 8.14
C ASN A 292 7.97 -27.43 9.36
N THR A 293 7.91 -26.13 9.17
CA THR A 293 7.82 -25.17 10.26
C THR A 293 6.72 -24.16 9.96
N LEU A 294 5.98 -23.76 10.99
CA LEU A 294 4.93 -22.76 10.87
C LEU A 294 5.50 -21.33 10.65
N GLY A 295 6.84 -21.19 10.54
CA GLY A 295 7.58 -19.94 10.32
C GLY A 295 7.86 -19.58 8.85
N ALA A 296 7.35 -20.33 7.88
CA ALA A 296 7.36 -19.94 6.47
C ALA A 296 6.23 -20.61 5.67
N LEU A 297 6.07 -20.17 4.42
CA LEU A 297 4.99 -20.62 3.53
C LEU A 297 5.37 -21.86 2.70
N TYR A 298 6.64 -21.97 2.33
CA TYR A 298 7.13 -23.01 1.43
C TYR A 298 8.43 -23.58 1.97
N PHE A 299 8.52 -24.90 1.98
CA PHE A 299 9.71 -25.64 2.38
C PHE A 299 9.90 -26.83 1.46
N ASN A 300 11.16 -27.12 1.17
CA ASN A 300 11.52 -28.44 0.64
C ASN A 300 11.45 -29.42 1.80
N ASN A 301 10.85 -30.59 1.58
CA ASN A 301 10.82 -31.69 2.55
C ASN A 301 11.20 -33.00 1.86
N ASP A 302 11.54 -34.00 2.66
CA ASP A 302 11.94 -35.32 2.17
C ASP A 302 13.04 -35.23 1.10
N LEU A 303 14.17 -34.62 1.46
CA LEU A 303 15.20 -34.24 0.51
C LEU A 303 16.57 -34.57 1.03
N GLU A 304 17.37 -35.31 0.27
CA GLU A 304 18.82 -35.35 0.46
C GLU A 304 19.51 -34.94 -0.82
N ASN A 305 20.45 -33.99 -0.74
CA ASN A 305 21.12 -33.39 -1.87
C ASN A 305 22.62 -33.27 -1.59
N ILE A 306 23.45 -33.74 -2.52
CA ILE A 306 24.90 -33.56 -2.53
C ILE A 306 25.25 -32.83 -3.83
N ALA A 307 25.86 -31.64 -3.75
CA ALA A 307 26.20 -30.85 -4.93
C ALA A 307 27.63 -30.33 -4.90
N LEU A 308 28.35 -30.53 -6.00
CA LEU A 308 29.65 -29.92 -6.29
C LEU A 308 29.43 -28.63 -7.09
N ARG A 309 30.03 -27.54 -6.66
CA ARG A 309 29.99 -26.22 -7.32
C ARG A 309 31.38 -25.79 -7.73
N PHE A 310 31.49 -25.14 -8.88
CA PHE A 310 32.72 -24.53 -9.34
C PHE A 310 32.44 -23.17 -9.97
N SER A 311 33.22 -22.15 -9.64
CA SER A 311 33.12 -20.83 -10.28
C SER A 311 34.50 -20.24 -10.52
N ARG A 312 34.77 -19.74 -11.73
CA ARG A 312 36.04 -19.10 -12.07
C ARG A 312 35.89 -18.09 -13.20
N PRO A 313 36.49 -16.89 -13.05
CA PRO A 313 36.79 -16.02 -14.18
C PRO A 313 38.10 -16.47 -14.88
N PHE A 314 38.05 -16.54 -16.20
CA PHE A 314 39.13 -16.86 -17.12
C PHE A 314 39.44 -15.64 -18.01
N TYR A 315 40.60 -15.66 -18.67
CA TYR A 315 41.01 -14.68 -19.67
C TYR A 315 40.88 -13.22 -19.20
N GLN A 316 41.58 -12.87 -18.10
CA GLN A 316 41.51 -11.53 -17.48
C GLN A 316 40.07 -11.09 -17.18
N ASP A 317 39.29 -12.01 -16.63
CA ASP A 317 37.90 -11.79 -16.22
C ASP A 317 36.95 -11.44 -17.38
N LYS A 318 37.32 -11.78 -18.63
CA LYS A 318 36.44 -11.68 -19.80
C LYS A 318 35.48 -12.85 -19.93
N ILE A 319 35.84 -14.03 -19.41
CA ILE A 319 34.98 -15.23 -19.44
C ILE A 319 34.72 -15.67 -18.01
N THR A 320 33.50 -15.58 -17.52
CA THR A 320 33.11 -16.12 -16.21
C THR A 320 32.31 -17.39 -16.40
N VAL A 321 32.75 -18.48 -15.78
CA VAL A 321 32.05 -19.78 -15.79
C VAL A 321 31.66 -20.14 -14.37
N ALA A 322 30.40 -20.52 -14.18
CA ALA A 322 29.89 -21.06 -12.92
C ALA A 322 29.10 -22.35 -13.20
N THR A 323 29.49 -23.45 -12.58
CA THR A 323 28.88 -24.77 -12.74
C THR A 323 28.44 -25.35 -11.40
N SER A 324 27.40 -26.18 -11.45
CA SER A 324 26.92 -26.96 -10.31
C SER A 324 26.48 -28.33 -10.81
N LEU A 325 26.89 -29.40 -10.13
CA LEU A 325 26.45 -30.77 -10.38
C LEU A 325 26.07 -31.40 -9.06
N GLY A 326 24.82 -31.80 -8.93
CA GLY A 326 24.29 -32.40 -7.72
C GLY A 326 23.48 -33.66 -7.98
N TYR A 327 23.42 -34.50 -6.95
CA TYR A 327 22.58 -35.68 -6.87
C TYR A 327 21.65 -35.49 -5.67
N GLN A 328 20.35 -35.64 -5.92
CA GLN A 328 19.28 -35.44 -4.97
C GLN A 328 18.42 -36.70 -4.88
N ARG A 329 17.84 -37.01 -3.72
CA ARG A 329 16.85 -38.08 -3.57
C ARG A 329 15.77 -37.73 -2.55
N ASP A 330 14.60 -38.35 -2.67
CA ASP A 330 13.53 -38.33 -1.66
C ASP A 330 13.26 -39.74 -1.10
N ASP A 331 12.16 -39.89 -0.36
CA ASP A 331 11.73 -41.10 0.33
C ASP A 331 12.73 -41.59 1.39
N LEU A 332 13.25 -40.66 2.19
CA LEU A 332 14.27 -40.97 3.21
C LEU A 332 13.76 -41.94 4.28
N ALA A 333 12.44 -41.96 4.55
CA ALA A 333 11.80 -42.91 5.47
C ALA A 333 11.30 -44.20 4.79
N LYS A 334 11.47 -44.36 3.47
CA LYS A 334 10.97 -45.51 2.70
C LYS A 334 9.45 -45.74 2.81
N ALA A 335 8.69 -44.66 2.98
CA ALA A 335 7.24 -44.69 3.17
C ALA A 335 6.47 -44.40 1.87
N LYS A 336 7.11 -43.75 0.89
CA LYS A 336 6.48 -43.48 -0.41
C LYS A 336 6.40 -44.78 -1.22
N LYS A 337 5.27 -44.96 -1.91
CA LYS A 337 5.12 -46.01 -2.94
C LYS A 337 6.09 -45.81 -4.11
N GLN A 338 6.67 -44.62 -4.24
CA GLN A 338 7.58 -44.23 -5.28
C GLN A 338 8.68 -43.33 -4.71
N ASP A 339 9.95 -43.79 -4.75
CA ASP A 339 11.11 -42.95 -4.44
C ASP A 339 11.63 -42.28 -5.70
N THR A 340 12.20 -41.10 -5.54
CA THR A 340 12.64 -40.22 -6.59
C THR A 340 14.11 -39.83 -6.40
N LYS A 341 14.93 -40.03 -7.43
CA LYS A 341 16.35 -39.66 -7.48
C LYS A 341 16.55 -38.65 -8.59
N ARG A 342 17.29 -37.58 -8.35
CA ARG A 342 17.48 -36.48 -9.28
C ARG A 342 18.95 -36.19 -9.52
N VAL A 343 19.37 -36.11 -10.77
CA VAL A 343 20.66 -35.49 -11.13
C VAL A 343 20.38 -34.07 -11.60
N VAL A 344 20.97 -33.10 -10.91
CA VAL A 344 20.77 -31.67 -11.13
C VAL A 344 22.08 -31.04 -11.60
N GLY A 345 22.15 -30.66 -12.86
CA GLY A 345 23.31 -30.00 -13.44
C GLY A 345 22.98 -28.57 -13.86
N SER A 346 23.90 -27.63 -13.70
CA SER A 346 23.81 -26.31 -14.30
C SER A 346 25.18 -25.76 -14.68
N ILE A 347 25.21 -24.99 -15.77
CA ILE A 347 26.38 -24.28 -16.28
C ILE A 347 25.90 -22.88 -16.68
N ASN A 348 26.61 -21.86 -16.22
CA ASN A 348 26.43 -20.46 -16.60
C ASN A 348 27.74 -19.92 -17.13
N LEU A 349 27.69 -19.28 -18.29
CA LEU A 349 28.83 -18.69 -18.97
C LEU A 349 28.51 -17.25 -19.34
N ASN A 350 29.42 -16.33 -19.02
CA ASN A 350 29.38 -14.94 -19.47
C ASN A 350 30.70 -14.62 -20.17
N TYR A 351 30.65 -14.26 -21.44
CA TYR A 351 31.81 -13.94 -22.26
C TYR A 351 31.67 -12.54 -22.87
N ARG A 352 32.48 -11.62 -22.36
CA ARG A 352 32.71 -10.29 -22.96
C ARG A 352 33.74 -10.40 -24.08
N ILE A 353 33.27 -10.69 -25.29
CA ILE A 353 34.12 -10.88 -26.49
C ILE A 353 34.89 -9.60 -26.81
N THR A 354 34.18 -8.47 -26.84
CA THR A 354 34.73 -7.12 -27.00
C THR A 354 33.95 -6.15 -26.10
N ASP A 355 34.32 -4.88 -26.07
CA ASP A 355 33.53 -3.85 -25.39
C ASP A 355 32.15 -3.60 -26.05
N GLN A 356 31.92 -4.17 -27.24
CA GLN A 356 30.68 -4.02 -28.02
C GLN A 356 29.84 -5.30 -28.06
N ILE A 357 30.44 -6.48 -27.90
CA ILE A 357 29.77 -7.78 -28.02
C ILE A 357 29.86 -8.52 -26.68
N ASN A 358 28.70 -8.83 -26.11
CA ASN A 358 28.58 -9.66 -24.93
C ASN A 358 27.73 -10.90 -25.23
N PHE A 359 28.19 -12.05 -24.76
CA PHE A 359 27.52 -13.33 -24.89
C PHE A 359 27.28 -13.93 -23.51
N THR A 360 26.05 -14.32 -23.20
CA THR A 360 25.76 -15.13 -22.00
C THR A 360 25.02 -16.39 -22.39
N GLY A 361 25.50 -17.53 -21.90
CA GLY A 361 24.86 -18.82 -22.07
C GLY A 361 24.55 -19.44 -20.72
N SER A 362 23.40 -20.07 -20.58
CA SER A 362 23.10 -20.93 -19.44
C SER A 362 22.47 -22.23 -19.90
N TYR A 363 22.77 -23.31 -19.19
CA TYR A 363 22.17 -24.62 -19.38
C TYR A 363 21.90 -25.21 -18.00
N SER A 364 20.73 -25.82 -17.80
CA SER A 364 20.42 -26.62 -16.64
C SER A 364 19.64 -27.87 -17.02
N ASN A 365 19.89 -28.94 -16.29
CA ASN A 365 19.22 -30.22 -16.43
C ASN A 365 18.77 -30.71 -15.07
N PHE A 366 17.50 -31.09 -14.97
CA PHE A 366 16.88 -31.77 -13.84
C PHE A 366 16.33 -33.09 -14.36
N SER A 367 17.02 -34.19 -14.06
CA SER A 367 16.58 -35.53 -14.43
C SER A 367 16.08 -36.24 -13.18
N THR A 368 14.78 -36.48 -13.11
CA THR A 368 14.05 -37.12 -12.01
C THR A 368 13.78 -38.57 -12.37
N TYR A 369 14.24 -39.52 -11.59
CA TYR A 369 14.01 -40.96 -11.72
C TYR A 369 13.09 -41.38 -10.60
N THR A 370 12.01 -42.10 -10.89
CA THR A 370 11.03 -42.53 -9.92
C THR A 370 10.77 -44.03 -10.08
N ASN A 371 10.93 -44.79 -8.99
CA ASN A 371 10.79 -46.24 -9.03
C ASN A 371 9.55 -46.66 -8.25
N LYS A 372 8.64 -47.41 -8.87
CA LYS A 372 7.44 -47.93 -8.18
C LYS A 372 7.84 -49.10 -7.27
N LYS A 373 7.62 -48.95 -5.97
CA LYS A 373 7.65 -50.03 -4.99
C LYS A 373 6.27 -50.68 -4.94
N LEU A 374 6.22 -52.01 -5.05
CA LEU A 374 4.99 -52.78 -4.87
C LEU A 374 4.61 -52.79 -3.38
N ASP A 375 3.33 -52.57 -3.09
CA ASP A 375 2.79 -52.69 -1.74
C ASP A 375 2.76 -54.17 -1.33
N GLN A 376 3.29 -54.50 -0.15
CA GLN A 376 3.31 -55.88 0.34
C GLN A 376 1.89 -56.46 0.49
N PHE A 377 0.89 -55.63 0.80
CA PHE A 377 -0.51 -56.06 0.87
C PHE A 377 -1.13 -56.35 -0.51
N GLU A 378 -0.74 -55.62 -1.56
CA GLU A 378 -1.17 -55.94 -2.93
C GLU A 378 -0.54 -57.25 -3.43
N LEU A 379 0.71 -57.51 -3.08
CA LEU A 379 1.40 -58.75 -3.42
C LEU A 379 0.74 -59.99 -2.78
N ILE A 380 0.27 -59.85 -1.53
CA ILE A 380 -0.39 -60.93 -0.78
C ILE A 380 -1.83 -61.16 -1.26
N ASN A 381 -2.59 -60.09 -1.52
CA ASN A 381 -4.02 -60.19 -1.84
C ASN A 381 -4.32 -60.47 -3.32
N ASN A 382 -3.36 -60.27 -4.22
CA ASN A 382 -3.51 -60.59 -5.64
C ASN A 382 -2.26 -61.32 -6.18
N PRO A 383 -2.11 -62.63 -5.93
CA PRO A 383 -0.98 -63.42 -6.44
C PRO A 383 -0.91 -63.49 -7.98
N ASN A 384 -1.99 -63.07 -8.66
CA ASN A 384 -2.10 -62.99 -10.13
C ASN A 384 -1.89 -61.57 -10.69
N VAL A 385 -1.47 -60.57 -9.88
CA VAL A 385 -0.88 -59.35 -10.48
C VAL A 385 0.41 -59.81 -11.14
N VAL A 386 0.34 -60.08 -12.45
CA VAL A 386 1.51 -60.12 -13.32
C VAL A 386 2.36 -58.95 -12.88
N ALA A 387 3.65 -59.17 -12.61
CA ALA A 387 4.60 -58.10 -12.42
C ALA A 387 4.53 -57.22 -13.68
N ALA A 388 3.60 -56.26 -13.69
CA ALA A 388 3.47 -55.22 -14.69
C ALA A 388 4.60 -54.27 -14.35
N ASP A 389 5.79 -54.80 -14.61
CA ASP A 389 7.14 -54.29 -14.66
C ASP A 389 7.42 -53.14 -13.69
N THR A 390 8.53 -53.24 -12.96
CA THR A 390 9.16 -52.12 -12.26
C THR A 390 9.49 -51.01 -13.26
N LEU A 391 8.48 -50.27 -13.71
CA LEU A 391 8.61 -49.25 -14.74
C LEU A 391 9.30 -48.08 -14.07
N ASP A 392 10.60 -47.98 -14.31
CA ASP A 392 11.38 -46.80 -13.98
C ASP A 392 10.81 -45.63 -14.78
N TYR A 393 10.24 -44.66 -14.07
CA TYR A 393 9.76 -43.42 -14.66
C TYR A 393 10.86 -42.39 -14.58
N ARG A 394 11.23 -41.76 -15.69
CA ARG A 394 12.21 -40.68 -15.69
C ARG A 394 11.59 -39.39 -16.25
N GLN A 395 11.38 -38.40 -15.41
CA GLN A 395 11.02 -37.05 -15.83
C GLN A 395 12.28 -36.21 -16.08
N LEU A 396 12.51 -35.85 -17.32
CA LEU A 396 13.60 -34.98 -17.78
C LEU A 396 13.08 -33.55 -17.87
N SER A 397 13.82 -32.58 -17.37
CA SER A 397 13.57 -31.15 -17.56
C SER A 397 14.88 -30.44 -17.87
N GLN A 398 14.99 -29.89 -19.06
CA GLN A 398 16.20 -29.25 -19.55
C GLN A 398 15.87 -27.83 -19.98
N ASN A 399 16.70 -26.88 -19.55
CA ASN A 399 16.55 -25.48 -19.94
C ASN A 399 17.88 -24.97 -20.47
N ALA A 400 17.87 -24.29 -21.61
CA ALA A 400 19.02 -23.57 -22.13
C ALA A 400 18.62 -22.15 -22.50
N ASN A 401 19.49 -21.19 -22.25
CA ASN A 401 19.32 -19.81 -22.70
C ASN A 401 20.62 -19.31 -23.31
N ILE A 402 20.50 -18.57 -24.41
CA ILE A 402 21.58 -17.86 -25.05
C ILE A 402 21.13 -16.41 -25.21
N ASN A 403 21.95 -15.47 -24.77
CA ASN A 403 21.77 -14.05 -25.02
C ASN A 403 23.02 -13.49 -25.67
N MET A 404 22.85 -12.78 -26.76
CA MET A 404 23.90 -12.05 -27.44
C MET A 404 23.47 -10.60 -27.57
N SER A 405 24.28 -9.68 -27.07
CA SER A 405 24.06 -8.25 -27.21
C SER A 405 25.20 -7.61 -28.00
N TYR A 406 24.83 -6.75 -28.95
CA TYR A 406 25.75 -6.02 -29.79
C TYR A 406 25.43 -4.52 -29.75
N ALA A 407 26.27 -3.78 -29.03
CA ALA A 407 26.25 -2.34 -28.97
C ALA A 407 27.07 -1.78 -30.14
N PHE A 408 26.38 -1.28 -31.17
CA PHE A 408 27.03 -0.55 -32.26
C PHE A 408 27.69 0.69 -31.64
N GLY A 409 29.02 0.80 -31.76
CA GLY A 409 29.86 1.69 -30.95
C GLY A 409 29.36 3.13 -30.74
N LYS A 410 29.92 3.83 -29.75
CA LYS A 410 29.42 5.09 -29.15
C LYS A 410 28.84 6.17 -30.10
N LYS A 411 29.27 6.22 -31.37
CA LYS A 411 28.74 7.18 -32.37
C LYS A 411 27.37 6.81 -32.93
N LYS A 412 26.98 5.53 -32.98
CA LYS A 412 25.74 5.06 -33.64
C LYS A 412 24.55 4.88 -32.68
N ASN A 413 24.78 4.81 -31.36
CA ASN A 413 23.74 4.67 -30.31
C ASN A 413 22.65 3.64 -30.62
N GLN A 414 23.08 2.51 -31.15
CA GLN A 414 22.23 1.42 -31.59
C GLN A 414 22.60 0.15 -30.84
N ASN A 415 21.61 -0.65 -30.49
CA ASN A 415 21.80 -1.94 -29.84
C ASN A 415 20.97 -3.01 -30.54
N LEU A 416 21.54 -4.20 -30.67
CA LEU A 416 20.85 -5.41 -31.14
C LEU A 416 21.01 -6.47 -30.06
N ASN A 417 19.89 -7.04 -29.63
CA ASN A 417 19.88 -8.15 -28.68
C ASN A 417 19.17 -9.32 -29.31
N PHE A 418 19.83 -10.47 -29.29
CA PHE A 418 19.25 -11.74 -29.65
C PHE A 418 19.17 -12.61 -28.40
N ASN A 419 17.98 -13.14 -28.11
CA ASN A 419 17.79 -14.12 -27.07
C ASN A 419 17.14 -15.37 -27.65
N TYR A 420 17.73 -16.51 -27.33
CA TYR A 420 17.17 -17.83 -27.59
C TYR A 420 16.99 -18.56 -26.27
N SER A 421 15.82 -19.14 -26.05
CA SER A 421 15.59 -20.02 -24.91
C SER A 421 14.89 -21.29 -25.35
N ILE A 422 15.25 -22.41 -24.75
CA ILE A 422 14.59 -23.70 -24.93
C ILE A 422 14.37 -24.33 -23.57
N ALA A 423 13.15 -24.82 -23.36
CA ALA A 423 12.72 -25.55 -22.18
C ALA A 423 12.06 -26.85 -22.64
N GLY A 424 12.74 -27.97 -22.44
CA GLY A 424 12.24 -29.30 -22.76
C GLY A 424 11.83 -30.04 -21.49
N GLN A 425 10.70 -30.73 -21.52
CA GLN A 425 10.28 -31.67 -20.50
C GLN A 425 9.90 -33.00 -21.15
N ALA A 426 10.25 -34.14 -20.55
CA ALA A 426 9.80 -35.43 -21.05
C ALA A 426 9.61 -36.42 -19.91
N ASN A 427 8.57 -37.25 -20.00
CA ASN A 427 8.37 -38.41 -19.15
C ASN A 427 8.75 -39.67 -19.94
N GLU A 428 9.76 -40.35 -19.46
CA GLU A 428 10.24 -41.62 -19.97
C GLU A 428 9.76 -42.74 -19.06
N GLN A 429 9.37 -43.87 -19.63
CA GLN A 429 8.88 -45.02 -18.88
C GLN A 429 9.56 -46.28 -19.43
N GLY A 430 10.35 -46.96 -18.61
CA GLY A 430 11.10 -48.17 -19.04
C GLY A 430 12.07 -47.89 -20.20
N GLY A 431 12.75 -46.74 -20.20
CA GLY A 431 13.67 -46.34 -21.26
C GLY A 431 13.02 -45.72 -22.51
N ILE A 432 11.69 -45.65 -22.56
CA ILE A 432 10.94 -45.22 -23.74
C ILE A 432 10.15 -43.94 -23.42
N ILE A 433 10.38 -42.87 -24.19
CA ILE A 433 9.53 -41.68 -24.19
C ILE A 433 8.42 -41.90 -25.21
N ARG A 434 7.18 -42.12 -24.76
CA ARG A 434 6.05 -42.37 -25.67
C ARG A 434 5.53 -41.07 -26.27
N LYS A 435 4.93 -41.14 -27.47
CA LYS A 435 4.26 -40.00 -28.11
C LYS A 435 3.19 -39.43 -27.16
N GLY A 436 3.27 -38.14 -26.86
CA GLY A 436 2.39 -37.49 -25.87
C GLY A 436 3.08 -37.13 -24.55
N GLN A 437 4.24 -37.72 -24.26
CA GLN A 437 4.93 -37.57 -22.97
C GLN A 437 6.10 -36.58 -22.98
N ALA A 438 6.34 -35.89 -24.10
CA ALA A 438 7.36 -34.86 -24.22
C ALA A 438 6.73 -33.50 -24.54
N SER A 439 7.32 -32.44 -24.00
CA SER A 439 7.00 -31.05 -24.26
C SER A 439 8.28 -30.28 -24.54
N THR A 440 8.26 -29.33 -25.46
CA THR A 440 9.39 -28.45 -25.72
C THR A 440 8.87 -27.07 -26.10
N VAL A 441 9.31 -26.07 -25.35
CA VAL A 441 9.04 -24.67 -25.60
C VAL A 441 10.32 -23.99 -26.03
N GLN A 442 10.32 -23.38 -27.20
CA GLN A 442 11.44 -22.60 -27.73
C GLN A 442 10.99 -21.16 -27.91
N ASN A 443 11.81 -20.19 -27.51
CA ASN A 443 11.58 -18.77 -27.72
C ASN A 443 12.79 -18.16 -28.43
N TYR A 444 12.49 -17.35 -29.44
CA TYR A 444 13.44 -16.56 -30.19
C TYR A 444 12.99 -15.12 -30.06
N ASN A 445 13.85 -14.24 -29.55
CA ASN A 445 13.59 -12.82 -29.44
C ASN A 445 14.74 -12.07 -30.11
N LEU A 446 14.41 -11.22 -31.07
CA LEU A 446 15.33 -10.29 -31.69
C LEU A 446 14.82 -8.89 -31.39
N ALA A 447 15.59 -8.09 -30.67
CA ALA A 447 15.23 -6.74 -30.28
C ALA A 447 16.30 -5.76 -30.77
N HIS A 448 15.86 -4.73 -31.50
CA HIS A 448 16.72 -3.70 -32.06
C HIS A 448 16.26 -2.33 -31.59
N SER A 449 17.19 -1.53 -31.08
CA SER A 449 16.93 -0.15 -30.68
C SER A 449 17.92 0.81 -31.33
N VAL A 450 17.42 1.92 -31.86
CA VAL A 450 18.21 3.01 -32.44
C VAL A 450 17.83 4.29 -31.72
N ASN A 451 18.82 4.98 -31.14
CA ASN A 451 18.60 6.25 -30.47
C ASN A 451 19.15 7.40 -31.33
N PHE A 452 18.26 8.23 -31.84
CA PHE A 452 18.59 9.44 -32.57
C PHE A 452 18.82 10.60 -31.60
N ILE A 453 20.05 10.73 -31.07
CA ILE A 453 20.39 11.73 -30.04
C ILE A 453 20.03 13.16 -30.47
N GLY A 454 20.31 13.54 -31.73
CA GLY A 454 20.10 14.91 -32.22
C GLY A 454 18.64 15.38 -32.17
N ILE A 455 17.69 14.48 -32.40
CA ILE A 455 16.25 14.76 -32.34
C ILE A 455 15.58 14.19 -31.08
N LYS A 456 16.38 13.63 -30.17
CA LYS A 456 15.95 12.99 -28.92
C LYS A 456 14.81 12.00 -29.08
N ALA A 457 14.89 11.20 -30.14
CA ALA A 457 13.93 10.15 -30.46
C ALA A 457 14.61 8.78 -30.43
N ALA A 458 13.85 7.73 -30.19
CA ALA A 458 14.32 6.36 -30.34
C ALA A 458 13.29 5.51 -31.09
N LEU A 459 13.79 4.60 -31.91
CA LEU A 459 12.99 3.59 -32.58
C LEU A 459 13.35 2.23 -31.98
N ASN A 460 12.35 1.48 -31.55
CA ASN A 460 12.49 0.14 -31.05
C ASN A 460 11.70 -0.79 -31.95
N SER A 461 12.32 -1.87 -32.38
CA SER A 461 11.67 -2.95 -33.11
C SER A 461 11.99 -4.27 -32.43
N SER A 462 11.03 -5.19 -32.42
CA SER A 462 11.28 -6.54 -31.95
C SER A 462 10.49 -7.57 -32.72
N LEU A 463 11.11 -8.74 -32.87
CA LEU A 463 10.51 -9.95 -33.40
C LEU A 463 10.60 -11.03 -32.32
N ASN A 464 9.50 -11.72 -32.12
CA ASN A 464 9.36 -12.81 -31.16
C ASN A 464 8.79 -14.01 -31.90
N TYR A 465 9.38 -15.18 -31.71
CA TYR A 465 8.82 -16.43 -32.18
C TYR A 465 8.88 -17.44 -31.04
N THR A 466 7.72 -17.98 -30.67
CA THR A 466 7.60 -19.05 -29.68
C THR A 466 7.07 -20.28 -30.39
N SER A 467 7.77 -21.40 -30.25
CA SER A 467 7.28 -22.72 -30.66
C SER A 467 7.04 -23.54 -29.41
N ASN A 468 5.86 -24.13 -29.30
CA ASN A 468 5.46 -24.95 -28.18
C ASN A 468 4.93 -26.28 -28.72
N GLN A 469 5.67 -27.34 -28.48
CA GLN A 469 5.29 -28.70 -28.81
C GLN A 469 4.91 -29.38 -27.52
N VAL A 470 3.64 -29.76 -27.33
CA VAL A 470 3.18 -30.47 -26.12
C VAL A 470 2.51 -31.76 -26.55
N GLY A 471 3.18 -32.88 -26.29
CA GLY A 471 2.68 -34.20 -26.61
C GLY A 471 2.55 -34.43 -28.11
N ARG A 472 1.33 -34.30 -28.65
CA ARG A 472 1.05 -34.38 -30.11
C ARG A 472 0.71 -33.02 -30.72
N ASN A 473 0.52 -32.00 -29.90
CA ASN A 473 0.04 -30.71 -30.33
C ASN A 473 1.20 -29.76 -30.58
N ASN A 474 1.13 -29.05 -31.70
CA ASN A 474 2.12 -28.05 -32.05
C ASN A 474 1.45 -26.68 -32.13
N ASN A 475 1.90 -25.80 -31.25
CA ASN A 475 1.48 -24.41 -31.23
C ASN A 475 2.68 -23.53 -31.53
N SER A 476 2.49 -22.50 -32.32
CA SER A 476 3.50 -21.48 -32.55
C SER A 476 2.89 -20.10 -32.45
N ALA A 477 3.65 -19.15 -31.94
CA ALA A 477 3.26 -17.76 -31.86
C ALA A 477 4.36 -16.88 -32.44
N MET A 478 4.02 -16.05 -33.42
CA MET A 478 4.92 -15.05 -33.97
C MET A 478 4.40 -13.67 -33.61
N GLY A 479 5.27 -12.84 -33.05
CA GLY A 479 4.96 -11.48 -32.65
C GLY A 479 5.96 -10.48 -33.21
N ALA A 480 5.47 -9.41 -33.81
CA ALA A 480 6.28 -8.25 -34.17
C ALA A 480 5.80 -7.04 -33.37
N SER A 481 6.73 -6.16 -32.98
CA SER A 481 6.35 -4.84 -32.47
C SER A 481 7.32 -3.77 -32.94
N ILE A 482 6.77 -2.60 -33.17
CA ILE A 482 7.52 -1.40 -33.54
C ILE A 482 7.00 -0.27 -32.65
N GLY A 483 7.91 0.47 -32.04
CA GLY A 483 7.57 1.62 -31.21
C GLY A 483 8.56 2.76 -31.40
N ALA A 484 8.02 3.97 -31.45
CA ALA A 484 8.80 5.19 -31.50
C ALA A 484 8.60 5.97 -30.19
N SER A 485 9.69 6.37 -29.56
CA SER A 485 9.67 7.28 -28.43
C SER A 485 10.32 8.62 -28.77
N LYS A 486 9.82 9.70 -28.17
CA LYS A 486 10.35 11.04 -28.35
C LYS A 486 10.31 11.78 -27.03
N LYS A 487 11.43 12.44 -26.71
CA LYS A 487 11.53 13.39 -25.61
C LYS A 487 11.04 14.77 -26.09
N LEU A 488 10.05 15.30 -25.39
CA LEU A 488 9.37 16.57 -25.60
C LEU A 488 9.51 17.45 -24.33
N LEU A 489 9.07 18.71 -24.39
CA LEU A 489 9.08 19.65 -23.25
C LEU A 489 10.45 19.79 -22.55
N LYS A 490 11.52 20.01 -23.33
CA LYS A 490 12.91 20.06 -22.81
C LYS A 490 13.27 18.81 -21.99
N ASP A 491 12.94 17.64 -22.55
CA ASP A 491 13.22 16.30 -22.01
C ASP A 491 12.42 15.90 -20.78
N LYS A 492 11.45 16.72 -20.37
CA LYS A 492 10.58 16.43 -19.23
C LYS A 492 9.48 15.43 -19.57
N LEU A 493 9.00 15.40 -20.81
CA LEU A 493 7.98 14.46 -21.27
C LEU A 493 8.61 13.47 -22.24
N ASN A 494 8.50 12.18 -21.98
CA ASN A 494 8.90 11.13 -22.91
C ASN A 494 7.66 10.32 -23.29
N THR A 495 7.25 10.49 -24.54
CA THR A 495 6.08 9.87 -25.16
C THR A 495 6.54 8.70 -26.02
N ASN A 496 5.91 7.54 -25.89
CA ASN A 496 6.20 6.33 -26.65
C ASN A 496 4.90 5.76 -27.23
N LEU A 497 4.83 5.69 -28.56
CA LEU A 497 3.75 5.06 -29.29
C LEU A 497 4.29 3.76 -29.90
N GLY A 498 3.59 2.66 -29.72
CA GLY A 498 3.97 1.40 -30.33
C GLY A 498 2.77 0.61 -30.82
N ILE A 499 3.01 -0.17 -31.87
CA ILE A 499 2.10 -1.17 -32.38
C ILE A 499 2.73 -2.54 -32.15
N LEU A 500 1.89 -3.52 -31.85
CA LEU A 500 2.28 -4.91 -31.76
C LEU A 500 1.27 -5.76 -32.49
N TYR A 501 1.74 -6.81 -33.13
CA TYR A 501 0.92 -7.83 -33.73
C TYR A 501 1.46 -9.17 -33.30
N ASN A 502 0.60 -10.01 -32.74
CA ASN A 502 0.93 -11.37 -32.38
C ASN A 502 -0.07 -12.32 -33.05
N ASN A 503 0.44 -13.34 -33.72
CA ASN A 503 -0.37 -14.40 -34.31
C ASN A 503 0.05 -15.73 -33.67
N SER A 504 -0.90 -16.42 -33.08
CA SER A 504 -0.76 -17.75 -32.49
C SER A 504 -1.53 -18.76 -33.32
N GLN A 505 -0.84 -19.78 -33.81
CA GLN A 505 -1.38 -20.89 -34.58
C GLN A 505 -1.25 -22.17 -33.75
N GLY A 506 -2.36 -22.87 -33.54
CA GLY A 506 -2.38 -24.26 -33.08
C GLY A 506 -2.90 -25.20 -34.16
N ASP A 507 -3.03 -26.49 -33.83
CA ASP A 507 -3.45 -27.52 -34.81
C ASP A 507 -4.88 -27.31 -35.32
N MET A 508 -5.80 -26.84 -34.47
CA MET A 508 -7.21 -26.67 -34.82
C MET A 508 -7.65 -25.21 -34.87
N ASN A 509 -6.95 -24.33 -34.15
CA ASN A 509 -7.39 -22.94 -33.94
C ASN A 509 -6.25 -21.97 -34.23
N SER A 510 -6.60 -20.79 -34.73
CA SER A 510 -5.67 -19.65 -34.84
C SER A 510 -6.25 -18.45 -34.12
N SER A 511 -5.37 -17.63 -33.55
CA SER A 511 -5.75 -16.39 -32.90
C SER A 511 -4.72 -15.31 -33.18
N SER A 512 -5.19 -14.11 -33.47
CA SER A 512 -4.34 -12.94 -33.63
C SER A 512 -4.74 -11.84 -32.66
N VAL A 513 -3.74 -11.08 -32.22
CA VAL A 513 -3.88 -9.93 -31.34
C VAL A 513 -3.14 -8.77 -31.97
N PHE A 514 -3.88 -7.74 -32.38
CA PHE A 514 -3.33 -6.46 -32.73
C PHE A 514 -3.43 -5.53 -31.51
N GLY A 515 -2.31 -4.92 -31.13
CA GLY A 515 -2.24 -4.04 -29.96
C GLY A 515 -1.68 -2.67 -30.32
N VAL A 516 -2.29 -1.64 -29.76
CA VAL A 516 -1.78 -0.27 -29.80
C VAL A 516 -1.41 0.13 -28.38
N LYS A 517 -0.16 0.54 -28.19
CA LYS A 517 0.41 0.92 -26.89
C LYS A 517 0.82 2.39 -26.92
N PHE A 518 0.38 3.13 -25.91
CA PHE A 518 0.74 4.52 -25.69
C PHE A 518 1.27 4.67 -24.28
N ASN A 519 2.53 5.08 -24.13
CA ASN A 519 3.16 5.32 -22.83
C ASN A 519 3.65 6.76 -22.78
N ASN A 520 3.42 7.42 -21.66
CA ASN A 520 3.98 8.74 -21.38
C ASN A 520 4.62 8.72 -20.02
N SER A 521 5.80 9.32 -19.94
CA SER A 521 6.52 9.55 -18.70
C SER A 521 6.82 11.04 -18.61
N TYR A 522 6.29 11.71 -17.58
CA TYR A 522 6.46 13.14 -17.37
C TYR A 522 7.12 13.41 -16.03
N VAL A 523 8.24 14.14 -16.06
CA VAL A 523 8.99 14.56 -14.89
C VAL A 523 8.71 16.03 -14.62
N LEU A 524 7.90 16.30 -13.59
CA LEU A 524 7.59 17.63 -13.10
C LEU A 524 8.52 17.98 -11.91
N LEU A 525 9.10 19.18 -11.94
CA LEU A 525 10.01 19.70 -10.90
C LEU A 525 11.13 18.74 -10.47
N GLN A 526 11.62 17.88 -11.39
CA GLN A 526 12.67 16.87 -11.19
C GLN A 526 12.34 15.74 -10.20
N LYS A 527 11.27 15.86 -9.39
CA LYS A 527 10.94 14.93 -8.29
C LYS A 527 9.63 14.18 -8.50
N HIS A 528 8.69 14.75 -9.24
CA HIS A 528 7.39 14.15 -9.52
C HIS A 528 7.42 13.45 -10.87
N ASN A 529 7.23 12.14 -10.87
CA ASN A 529 7.23 11.31 -12.06
C ASN A 529 5.82 10.76 -12.28
N PHE A 530 5.21 11.14 -13.40
CA PHE A 530 3.91 10.63 -13.84
C PHE A 530 4.15 9.68 -15.00
N ASN A 531 3.76 8.42 -14.86
CA ASN A 531 3.85 7.40 -15.90
C ASN A 531 2.44 6.92 -16.24
N MET A 532 2.01 7.18 -17.47
CA MET A 532 0.75 6.68 -18.00
C MET A 532 1.07 5.61 -19.05
N SER A 533 0.42 4.46 -19.00
CA SER A 533 0.51 3.42 -20.02
C SER A 533 -0.88 2.91 -20.36
N ILE A 534 -1.30 3.16 -21.60
CA ILE A 534 -2.54 2.65 -22.18
C ILE A 534 -2.16 1.60 -23.21
N ILE A 535 -2.83 0.46 -23.15
CA ILE A 535 -2.79 -0.56 -24.20
C ILE A 535 -4.21 -0.98 -24.56
N SER A 536 -4.52 -0.91 -25.84
CA SER A 536 -5.74 -1.47 -26.41
C SER A 536 -5.37 -2.70 -27.24
N MET A 537 -6.04 -3.82 -27.02
CA MET A 537 -5.82 -5.08 -27.71
C MET A 537 -7.09 -5.54 -28.39
N PHE A 538 -6.99 -5.82 -29.68
CA PHE A 538 -8.07 -6.31 -30.53
C PHE A 538 -7.77 -7.78 -30.84
N ARG A 539 -8.59 -8.69 -30.29
CA ARG A 539 -8.38 -10.13 -30.40
C ARG A 539 -9.33 -10.74 -31.40
N SER A 540 -8.79 -11.53 -32.31
CA SER A 540 -9.55 -12.36 -33.24
C SER A 540 -9.14 -13.83 -33.05
N SER A 541 -10.12 -14.73 -33.07
CA SER A 541 -9.91 -16.17 -32.96
C SER A 541 -10.83 -16.90 -33.94
N THR A 542 -10.39 -18.03 -34.48
CA THR A 542 -11.25 -18.89 -35.32
C THR A 542 -12.27 -19.68 -34.50
N ALA A 543 -12.03 -19.87 -33.20
CA ALA A 543 -12.84 -20.73 -32.33
C ALA A 543 -13.59 -19.97 -31.22
N SER A 544 -13.53 -18.63 -31.21
CA SER A 544 -14.16 -17.82 -30.17
C SER A 544 -14.62 -16.48 -30.73
N LYS A 545 -15.57 -15.82 -30.05
CA LYS A 545 -15.99 -14.48 -30.46
C LYS A 545 -14.81 -13.49 -30.38
N LYS A 546 -14.88 -12.41 -31.15
CA LYS A 546 -13.90 -11.33 -31.08
C LYS A 546 -14.09 -10.55 -29.79
N TYR A 547 -13.00 -10.19 -29.13
CA TYR A 547 -13.03 -9.39 -27.90
C TYR A 547 -11.98 -8.28 -27.95
N ASN A 548 -12.29 -7.18 -27.28
CA ASN A 548 -11.40 -6.04 -27.16
C ASN A 548 -11.10 -5.79 -25.69
N ASP A 549 -9.83 -5.57 -25.37
CA ASP A 549 -9.36 -5.25 -24.02
C ASP A 549 -8.71 -3.87 -24.02
N LEU A 550 -9.09 -3.03 -23.07
CA LEU A 550 -8.43 -1.78 -22.76
C LEU A 550 -7.83 -1.87 -21.36
N ASN A 551 -6.52 -1.64 -21.25
CA ASN A 551 -5.85 -1.53 -19.98
C ASN A 551 -5.13 -0.17 -19.92
N ALA A 552 -5.53 0.66 -18.96
CA ALA A 552 -4.92 1.96 -18.71
C ALA A 552 -4.33 1.97 -17.30
N THR A 553 -3.05 2.28 -17.21
CA THR A 553 -2.33 2.39 -15.94
C THR A 553 -1.81 3.81 -15.79
N LEU A 554 -2.01 4.37 -14.60
CA LEU A 554 -1.44 5.65 -14.20
C LEU A 554 -0.61 5.41 -12.93
N ASN A 555 0.66 5.76 -12.98
CA ASN A 555 1.57 5.68 -11.86
C ASN A 555 2.09 7.09 -11.58
N TYR A 556 1.89 7.56 -10.37
CA TYR A 556 2.53 8.75 -9.85
C TYR A 556 3.57 8.33 -8.82
N SER A 557 4.80 8.80 -8.97
CA SER A 557 5.87 8.59 -8.01
C SER A 557 6.57 9.90 -7.68
N TYR A 558 6.65 10.22 -6.39
CA TYR A 558 7.33 11.41 -5.89
C TYR A 558 8.56 10.97 -5.10
N THR A 559 9.74 11.37 -5.58
CA THR A 559 11.01 11.11 -4.88
C THR A 559 11.34 12.27 -3.96
N ILE A 560 11.46 11.98 -2.68
CA ILE A 560 11.84 12.95 -1.66
C ILE A 560 13.36 12.90 -1.52
N ASP A 561 14.04 13.80 -2.23
CA ASP A 561 15.47 14.02 -2.04
C ASP A 561 15.73 15.04 -0.95
N LYS A 562 16.45 14.61 0.09
CA LYS A 562 17.02 15.38 1.21
C LYS A 562 16.29 16.71 1.43
N ILE A 563 15.07 16.66 1.97
CA ILE A 563 14.48 17.85 2.56
C ILE A 563 15.32 18.12 3.82
N LYS A 564 16.27 19.05 3.71
CA LYS A 564 16.84 19.69 4.89
C LYS A 564 15.70 20.50 5.47
N LEU A 565 15.06 19.99 6.53
CA LEU A 565 14.18 20.83 7.33
C LEU A 565 15.00 22.06 7.73
N PRO A 566 14.44 23.28 7.62
CA PRO A 566 15.17 24.47 8.02
C PRO A 566 15.58 24.28 9.47
N VAL A 567 16.88 24.09 9.70
CA VAL A 567 17.46 24.22 11.04
C VAL A 567 17.08 25.62 11.46
N LYS A 568 16.35 25.73 12.58
CA LYS A 568 16.11 27.00 13.26
C LYS A 568 17.47 27.69 13.34
N LYS A 569 17.67 28.77 12.56
CA LYS A 569 18.96 29.46 12.53
C LYS A 569 19.22 29.93 13.96
N GLU A 570 20.13 29.25 14.66
CA GLU A 570 20.79 29.86 15.80
C GLU A 570 21.45 31.15 15.29
N ALA A 571 21.26 32.21 16.07
CA ALA A 571 21.73 33.54 15.73
C ALA A 571 23.23 33.48 15.41
N LYS A 572 23.57 33.66 14.13
CA LYS A 572 24.95 33.95 13.75
C LYS A 572 25.31 35.26 14.42
N LYS A 573 26.38 35.22 15.22
CA LYS A 573 27.08 36.41 15.70
C LYS A 573 27.28 37.37 14.54
N GLU A 574 26.89 38.61 14.80
CA GLU A 574 26.92 39.73 13.87
C GLU A 574 28.31 39.88 13.25
N GLU A 575 28.39 39.62 11.95
CA GLU A 575 29.35 40.31 11.11
C GLU A 575 28.67 41.61 10.66
N LYS A 576 29.30 42.74 11.02
CA LYS A 576 28.88 44.09 10.63
C LYS A 576 28.69 44.15 9.11
N ILE A 577 27.44 44.14 8.67
CA ILE A 577 27.04 44.46 7.31
C ILE A 577 26.19 45.74 7.40
N VAL A 578 26.62 46.70 6.59
CA VAL A 578 26.01 47.99 6.27
C VAL A 578 24.51 48.01 6.55
N SER A 579 24.07 48.92 7.42
CA SER A 579 22.68 49.10 7.81
C SER A 579 21.80 49.39 6.60
N ASP A 580 20.88 48.47 6.29
CA ASP A 580 19.72 48.80 5.46
C ASP A 580 18.98 49.98 6.12
N PRO A 581 18.55 51.00 5.36
CA PRO A 581 17.85 52.15 5.92
C PRO A 581 16.59 51.70 6.67
N ILE A 582 16.42 52.19 7.90
CA ILE A 582 15.18 51.99 8.66
C ILE A 582 14.11 52.86 8.01
N LEU A 583 13.03 52.22 7.54
CA LEU A 583 11.89 52.89 6.96
C LEU A 583 10.80 53.03 8.01
N LYS A 584 10.12 54.18 7.98
CA LYS A 584 8.95 54.47 8.80
C LYS A 584 7.78 54.81 7.90
N ILE A 585 6.69 54.08 8.02
CA ILE A 585 5.45 54.26 7.26
C ILE A 585 4.31 54.41 8.26
N SER A 586 3.68 55.59 8.28
CA SER A 586 2.51 55.85 9.10
C SER A 586 1.25 55.83 8.25
N HIS A 587 0.23 55.08 8.69
CA HIS A 587 -1.09 55.03 8.07
C HIS A 587 -2.17 54.99 9.17
N LYS A 588 -3.07 55.98 9.17
CA LYS A 588 -3.99 56.26 10.29
C LYS A 588 -3.23 56.31 11.63
N ASP A 589 -3.70 55.59 12.65
CA ASP A 589 -3.12 55.56 14.00
C ASP A 589 -1.99 54.53 14.18
N LYS A 590 -1.58 53.84 13.10
CA LYS A 590 -0.55 52.80 13.14
C LYS A 590 0.73 53.25 12.42
N THR A 591 1.87 52.93 13.02
CA THR A 591 3.20 53.20 12.46
C THR A 591 3.96 51.89 12.30
N TYR A 592 4.36 51.60 11.05
CA TYR A 592 5.17 50.44 10.67
C TYR A 592 6.62 50.91 10.53
N GLU A 593 7.49 50.43 11.42
CA GLU A 593 8.90 50.81 11.48
C GLU A 593 9.80 49.57 11.42
N GLY A 594 10.85 49.64 10.60
CA GLY A 594 11.83 48.57 10.46
C GLY A 594 12.53 48.57 9.11
N THR A 595 13.34 47.55 8.85
CA THR A 595 13.86 47.29 7.50
C THR A 595 12.71 46.88 6.58
N ARG A 596 12.92 46.99 5.27
CA ARG A 596 11.91 46.62 4.27
C ARG A 596 11.32 45.22 4.50
N ASN A 597 12.16 44.24 4.82
CA ASN A 597 11.73 42.87 5.11
C ASN A 597 10.91 42.77 6.41
N GLN A 598 11.21 43.60 7.42
CA GLN A 598 10.43 43.64 8.65
C GLN A 598 9.03 44.23 8.40
N ILE A 599 8.94 45.29 7.60
CA ILE A 599 7.64 45.88 7.23
C ILE A 599 6.83 44.90 6.38
N ILE A 600 7.42 44.23 5.37
CA ILE A 600 6.72 43.21 4.57
C ILE A 600 6.15 42.11 5.47
N LYS A 601 6.91 41.66 6.47
CA LYS A 601 6.43 40.67 7.43
C LYS A 601 5.23 41.20 8.25
N GLN A 602 5.30 42.45 8.72
CA GLN A 602 4.17 43.08 9.43
C GLN A 602 2.90 43.13 8.55
N LEU A 603 3.03 43.41 7.24
CA LEU A 603 1.90 43.39 6.30
C LEU A 603 1.36 41.96 6.05
N GLN A 604 2.23 40.96 5.96
CA GLN A 604 1.82 39.55 5.83
C GLN A 604 1.05 39.08 7.06
N ASP A 605 1.51 39.46 8.26
CA ASP A 605 0.83 39.14 9.52
C ASP A 605 -0.55 39.83 9.59
N LEU A 606 -0.71 41.05 9.05
CA LEU A 606 -2.02 41.70 8.90
C LEU A 606 -2.95 40.94 7.95
N GLN A 607 -2.46 40.52 6.78
CA GLN A 607 -3.28 39.79 5.81
C GLN A 607 -3.81 38.47 6.37
N LEU A 608 -2.99 37.77 7.17
CA LEU A 608 -3.37 36.52 7.82
C LEU A 608 -4.42 36.73 8.93
N ALA A 609 -4.46 37.92 9.54
CA ALA A 609 -5.44 38.26 10.55
C ALA A 609 -6.80 38.70 9.97
N LEU A 610 -6.89 38.92 8.65
CA LEU A 610 -8.13 39.37 8.02
C LEU A 610 -9.16 38.23 7.95
N ARG A 611 -10.42 38.54 8.28
CA ARG A 611 -11.56 37.60 8.13
C ARG A 611 -11.77 37.25 6.65
N PRO A 612 -12.40 36.10 6.32
CA PRO A 612 -12.67 35.72 4.93
C PRO A 612 -13.42 36.81 4.16
N ILE A 613 -12.85 37.23 3.03
CA ILE A 613 -13.37 38.24 2.10
C ILE A 613 -13.65 37.59 0.73
N PRO A 614 -14.37 38.24 -0.19
CA PRO A 614 -14.56 37.71 -1.54
C PRO A 614 -13.21 37.45 -2.21
N LYS A 615 -13.17 36.43 -3.06
CA LYS A 615 -11.93 36.02 -3.73
C LYS A 615 -11.29 37.16 -4.53
N GLU A 616 -12.09 37.98 -5.20
CA GLU A 616 -11.59 39.12 -5.98
C GLU A 616 -10.84 40.14 -5.11
N ASP A 617 -11.35 40.43 -3.91
CA ASP A 617 -10.74 41.35 -2.95
C ASP A 617 -9.47 40.74 -2.30
N ALA A 618 -9.48 39.43 -2.04
CA ALA A 618 -8.30 38.71 -1.54
C ALA A 618 -7.15 38.71 -2.57
N ASP A 619 -7.47 38.44 -3.84
CA ASP A 619 -6.51 38.44 -4.94
C ASP A 619 -5.95 39.86 -5.15
N GLU A 620 -6.76 40.92 -4.99
CA GLU A 620 -6.31 42.32 -5.05
C GLU A 620 -5.32 42.67 -3.93
N LEU A 621 -5.59 42.27 -2.68
CA LEU A 621 -4.68 42.50 -1.56
C LEU A 621 -3.35 41.75 -1.73
N GLU A 622 -3.39 40.49 -2.17
CA GLU A 622 -2.17 39.71 -2.45
C GLU A 622 -1.36 40.34 -3.60
N HIS A 623 -2.03 40.83 -4.64
CA HIS A 623 -1.38 41.55 -5.72
C HIS A 623 -0.70 42.84 -5.24
N LEU A 624 -1.37 43.66 -4.42
CA LEU A 624 -0.80 44.89 -3.87
C LEU A 624 0.39 44.62 -2.93
N LEU A 625 0.32 43.57 -2.10
CA LEU A 625 1.42 43.14 -1.25
C LEU A 625 2.63 42.65 -2.06
N THR A 626 2.37 41.94 -3.16
CA THR A 626 3.39 41.49 -4.10
C THR A 626 4.06 42.68 -4.79
N LEU A 627 3.28 43.67 -5.23
CA LEU A 627 3.82 44.91 -5.81
C LEU A 627 4.73 45.64 -4.81
N ALA A 628 4.33 45.78 -3.54
CA ALA A 628 5.19 46.36 -2.51
C ALA A 628 6.48 45.54 -2.30
N THR A 629 6.39 44.21 -2.34
CA THR A 629 7.57 43.33 -2.17
C THR A 629 8.58 43.45 -3.33
N LEU A 630 8.11 43.72 -4.55
CA LEU A 630 8.94 43.70 -5.77
C LEU A 630 9.51 45.06 -6.20
N THR A 631 9.17 46.18 -5.57
CA THR A 631 9.73 47.49 -5.96
C THR A 631 11.26 47.54 -5.76
N PRO A 632 12.03 48.28 -6.56
CA PRO A 632 13.48 48.33 -6.43
C PRO A 632 13.99 49.35 -5.39
N ASP A 633 13.21 50.39 -5.12
CA ASP A 633 13.59 51.55 -4.27
C ASP A 633 12.62 51.79 -3.09
N ASP A 634 13.12 52.53 -2.09
CA ASP A 634 12.41 52.79 -0.83
C ASP A 634 11.22 53.75 -0.96
N GLU A 635 11.27 54.69 -1.91
CA GLU A 635 10.19 55.65 -2.13
C GLU A 635 8.96 54.95 -2.72
N SER A 636 9.19 54.15 -3.77
CA SER A 636 8.19 53.27 -4.36
C SER A 636 7.67 52.24 -3.35
N PHE A 637 8.54 51.70 -2.49
CA PHE A 637 8.12 50.78 -1.42
C PHE A 637 7.12 51.44 -0.46
N LYS A 638 7.38 52.68 -0.02
CA LYS A 638 6.46 53.43 0.86
C LYS A 638 5.12 53.67 0.18
N GLU A 639 5.12 54.10 -1.08
CA GLU A 639 3.89 54.36 -1.84
C GLU A 639 3.05 53.09 -2.01
N LYS A 640 3.65 51.98 -2.45
CA LYS A 640 2.92 50.72 -2.66
C LYS A 640 2.44 50.10 -1.34
N THR A 641 3.21 50.24 -0.26
CA THR A 641 2.76 49.86 1.08
C THR A 641 1.54 50.66 1.53
N LEU A 642 1.50 51.97 1.28
CA LEU A 642 0.33 52.79 1.58
C LEU A 642 -0.90 52.37 0.75
N ASN A 643 -0.73 51.98 -0.51
CA ASN A 643 -1.82 51.48 -1.34
C ASN A 643 -2.39 50.17 -0.80
N TYR A 644 -1.52 49.23 -0.38
CA TYR A 644 -1.94 48.01 0.30
C TYR A 644 -2.73 48.33 1.59
N LEU A 645 -2.21 49.22 2.44
CA LEU A 645 -2.85 49.58 3.70
C LEU A 645 -4.23 50.24 3.50
N LYS A 646 -4.38 51.09 2.48
CA LYS A 646 -5.68 51.68 2.11
C LYS A 646 -6.70 50.62 1.67
N ALA A 647 -6.27 49.67 0.85
CA ALA A 647 -7.13 48.58 0.39
C ALA A 647 -7.50 47.62 1.53
N TYR A 648 -6.55 47.33 2.43
CA TYR A 648 -6.78 46.52 3.62
C TYR A 648 -7.85 47.16 4.52
N ASP A 649 -7.68 48.45 4.83
CA ASP A 649 -8.60 49.19 5.68
C ASP A 649 -10.00 49.28 5.06
N LEU A 650 -10.11 49.52 3.74
CA LEU A 650 -11.39 49.55 3.05
C LEU A 650 -12.13 48.20 3.18
N ASN A 651 -11.42 47.08 2.97
CA ASN A 651 -12.01 45.75 3.10
C ASN A 651 -12.42 45.45 4.55
N ASN A 652 -11.60 45.85 5.53
CA ASN A 652 -11.95 45.66 6.93
C ASN A 652 -13.16 46.51 7.35
N ASP A 653 -13.24 47.77 6.90
CA ASP A 653 -14.38 48.66 7.17
C ASP A 653 -15.69 48.11 6.55
N ILE A 654 -15.63 47.47 5.38
CA ILE A 654 -16.78 46.79 4.76
C ILE A 654 -17.23 45.59 5.61
N LEU A 655 -16.29 44.77 6.10
CA LEU A 655 -16.61 43.63 6.97
C LEU A 655 -17.25 44.05 8.29
N ASP A 656 -16.76 45.12 8.91
CA ASP A 656 -17.32 45.64 10.16
C ASP A 656 -18.77 46.13 9.94
N LYS A 657 -19.03 46.81 8.82
CA LYS A 657 -20.39 47.20 8.43
C LYS A 657 -21.30 46.01 8.15
N TYR A 658 -20.79 44.94 7.56
CA TYR A 658 -21.58 43.74 7.27
C TYR A 658 -22.19 43.15 8.53
N ASN A 659 -21.38 42.95 9.56
CA ASN A 659 -21.84 42.39 10.83
C ASN A 659 -22.88 43.30 11.50
N GLN A 660 -22.68 44.62 11.43
CA GLN A 660 -23.62 45.59 11.98
C GLN A 660 -24.96 45.56 11.24
N TYR A 661 -24.95 45.61 9.91
CA TYR A 661 -26.18 45.56 9.11
C TYR A 661 -26.88 44.21 9.23
N MET A 662 -26.15 43.09 9.33
CA MET A 662 -26.75 41.78 9.61
C MET A 662 -27.47 41.74 10.94
N LEU A 663 -26.88 42.32 12.01
CA LEU A 663 -27.52 42.40 13.31
C LEU A 663 -28.78 43.28 13.27
N GLU A 664 -28.74 44.40 12.55
CA GLU A 664 -29.90 45.28 12.34
C GLU A 664 -31.01 44.60 11.53
N THR A 665 -30.66 43.88 10.46
CA THR A 665 -31.59 43.07 9.65
C THR A 665 -32.28 42.02 10.51
N VAL A 666 -31.53 41.28 11.33
CA VAL A 666 -32.06 40.22 12.20
C VAL A 666 -32.98 40.80 13.28
N LYS A 667 -32.61 41.90 13.93
CA LYS A 667 -33.46 42.58 14.94
C LYS A 667 -34.76 43.12 14.33
N SER A 668 -34.67 43.70 13.14
CA SER A 668 -35.84 44.16 12.39
C SER A 668 -36.77 42.99 12.05
N LEU A 669 -36.20 41.87 11.59
CA LEU A 669 -36.93 40.66 11.24
C LEU A 669 -37.59 40.01 12.48
N GLU A 670 -36.89 39.94 13.61
CA GLU A 670 -37.43 39.44 14.88
C GLU A 670 -38.69 40.19 15.28
N ALA A 671 -38.65 41.53 15.27
CA ALA A 671 -39.78 42.38 15.63
C ALA A 671 -40.99 42.20 14.69
N GLU A 672 -40.75 41.93 13.40
CA GLU A 672 -41.82 41.59 12.45
C GLU A 672 -42.39 40.18 12.69
N MET A 673 -41.52 39.22 13.02
CA MET A 673 -41.93 37.84 13.26
C MET A 673 -42.77 37.72 14.54
N ILE A 674 -42.33 38.34 15.65
CA ILE A 674 -43.09 38.40 16.91
C ILE A 674 -44.49 38.98 16.69
N ARG A 675 -44.65 40.00 15.83
CA ARG A 675 -45.97 40.59 15.52
C ARG A 675 -46.89 39.66 14.73
N LYS A 676 -46.34 38.76 13.90
CA LYS A 676 -47.11 37.84 13.05
C LYS A 676 -47.44 36.51 13.75
N ASP A 677 -46.69 36.19 14.79
CA ASP A 677 -46.74 34.95 15.54
C ASP A 677 -48.14 34.58 16.06
N GLU A 678 -48.82 35.55 16.70
CA GLU A 678 -50.20 35.38 17.20
C GLU A 678 -51.19 35.02 16.06
N GLY A 679 -50.98 35.56 14.86
CA GLY A 679 -51.81 35.30 13.69
C GLY A 679 -51.71 33.85 13.21
N PHE A 680 -50.49 33.29 13.20
CA PHE A 680 -50.28 31.88 12.86
C PHE A 680 -50.88 30.95 13.92
N GLU A 681 -50.68 31.26 15.21
CA GLU A 681 -51.19 30.44 16.30
C GLU A 681 -52.72 30.47 16.37
N SER A 682 -53.34 31.66 16.25
CA SER A 682 -54.78 31.83 16.23
C SER A 682 -55.45 31.07 15.08
N ALA A 683 -54.83 31.08 13.89
CA ALA A 683 -55.35 30.35 12.72
C ALA A 683 -55.33 28.82 12.94
N TYR A 684 -54.29 28.30 13.60
CA TYR A 684 -54.19 26.89 13.99
C TYR A 684 -55.20 26.53 15.09
N VAL A 685 -55.28 27.32 16.16
CA VAL A 685 -56.20 27.10 17.29
C VAL A 685 -57.67 27.11 16.83
N LEU A 686 -58.06 28.01 15.93
CA LEU A 686 -59.40 28.02 15.34
C LEU A 686 -59.70 26.76 14.52
N ALA A 687 -58.72 26.25 13.77
CA ALA A 687 -58.87 25.00 13.01
C ALA A 687 -58.95 23.78 13.94
N LEU A 688 -58.10 23.73 14.97
CA LEU A 688 -58.11 22.70 16.01
C LEU A 688 -59.44 22.69 16.78
N GLY A 689 -59.97 23.86 17.16
CA GLY A 689 -61.27 23.98 17.82
C GLY A 689 -62.43 23.44 16.98
N ARG A 690 -62.38 23.57 15.64
CA ARG A 690 -63.38 22.97 14.74
C ARG A 690 -63.26 21.44 14.67
N VAL A 691 -62.05 20.91 14.71
CA VAL A 691 -61.81 19.46 14.79
C VAL A 691 -62.35 18.90 16.11
N ASN A 692 -62.04 19.56 17.23
CA ASN A 692 -62.43 19.11 18.57
C ASN A 692 -63.96 19.13 18.81
N LYS A 693 -64.68 20.06 18.17
CA LYS A 693 -66.15 20.16 18.24
C LYS A 693 -66.89 19.15 17.35
N HIS A 694 -66.20 18.43 16.47
CA HIS A 694 -66.85 17.47 15.58
C HIS A 694 -67.24 16.19 16.35
N PRO A 695 -68.45 15.63 16.20
CA PRO A 695 -68.90 14.44 16.96
C PRO A 695 -68.02 13.19 16.79
N LEU A 696 -67.29 13.10 15.66
CA LEU A 696 -66.36 12.00 15.36
C LEU A 696 -64.94 12.22 15.93
N HIS A 697 -64.70 13.31 16.67
CA HIS A 697 -63.42 13.51 17.35
C HIS A 697 -63.26 12.46 18.46
N ARG A 698 -62.13 11.75 18.46
CA ARG A 698 -61.80 10.64 19.40
C ARG A 698 -62.68 9.38 19.27
N VAL A 699 -63.41 9.23 18.17
CA VAL A 699 -64.09 7.97 17.82
C VAL A 699 -63.14 7.11 16.97
N ASP A 700 -63.05 5.81 17.26
CA ASP A 700 -62.23 4.89 16.46
C ASP A 700 -62.81 4.77 15.04
N ALA A 701 -61.95 4.82 14.02
CA ALA A 701 -62.34 4.79 12.61
C ALA A 701 -63.16 3.54 12.23
N LYS A 702 -63.04 2.45 13.01
CA LYS A 702 -63.78 1.19 12.81
C LYS A 702 -65.26 1.27 13.22
N ASP A 703 -65.62 2.18 14.11
CA ASP A 703 -66.98 2.31 14.66
C ASP A 703 -67.85 3.32 13.87
N ILE A 704 -67.31 3.85 12.76
CA ILE A 704 -67.95 4.92 12.00
C ILE A 704 -68.87 4.35 10.91
N THR A 705 -70.18 4.50 11.10
CA THR A 705 -71.22 4.03 10.17
C THR A 705 -71.59 5.06 9.10
N ASN A 706 -71.38 6.37 9.35
CA ASN A 706 -71.67 7.45 8.40
C ASN A 706 -70.42 7.98 7.69
N LYS A 707 -70.16 7.46 6.48
CA LYS A 707 -68.99 7.83 5.65
C LYS A 707 -68.96 9.31 5.24
N THR A 708 -70.11 9.95 5.04
CA THR A 708 -70.18 11.36 4.63
C THR A 708 -69.71 12.29 5.76
N SER A 709 -70.12 12.00 7.00
CA SER A 709 -69.68 12.73 8.18
C SER A 709 -68.20 12.49 8.51
N TYR A 710 -67.68 11.30 8.22
CA TYR A 710 -66.25 11.03 8.36
C TYR A 710 -65.40 11.82 7.35
N ASN A 711 -65.83 11.92 6.10
CA ASN A 711 -65.14 12.72 5.10
C ASN A 711 -65.16 14.22 5.44
N SER A 712 -66.23 14.74 6.06
CA SER A 712 -66.23 16.11 6.57
C SER A 712 -65.26 16.31 7.74
N TYR A 713 -65.14 15.31 8.64
CA TYR A 713 -64.15 15.32 9.72
C TYR A 713 -62.72 15.33 9.19
N LEU A 714 -62.37 14.44 8.25
CA LEU A 714 -61.05 14.39 7.65
C LEU A 714 -60.67 15.69 6.96
N LYS A 715 -61.61 16.36 6.29
CA LYS A 715 -61.38 17.71 5.73
C LYS A 715 -61.08 18.76 6.79
N LEU A 716 -61.63 18.63 8.01
CA LEU A 716 -61.29 19.53 9.12
C LEU A 716 -59.90 19.21 9.68
N VAL A 717 -59.52 17.93 9.78
CA VAL A 717 -58.17 17.50 10.19
C VAL A 717 -57.11 17.99 9.19
N GLU A 718 -57.34 17.81 7.89
CA GLU A 718 -56.45 18.30 6.84
C GLU A 718 -56.29 19.83 6.90
N ARG A 719 -57.38 20.56 7.15
CA ARG A 719 -57.33 22.02 7.34
C ARG A 719 -56.52 22.41 8.57
N LYS A 720 -56.62 21.67 9.68
CA LYS A 720 -55.80 21.87 10.88
C LYS A 720 -54.32 21.65 10.56
N ASP A 721 -53.98 20.55 9.90
CA ASP A 721 -52.58 20.23 9.58
C ASP A 721 -51.95 21.25 8.61
N LYS A 722 -52.72 21.73 7.61
CA LYS A 722 -52.31 22.84 6.73
C LYS A 722 -52.06 24.16 7.46
N LYS A 723 -52.61 24.35 8.66
CA LYS A 723 -52.35 25.53 9.52
C LYS A 723 -51.25 25.29 10.55
N LEU A 724 -50.96 24.04 10.89
CA LEU A 724 -49.89 23.66 11.81
C LEU A 724 -48.51 23.89 11.18
N GLN A 725 -48.29 23.41 9.96
CA GLN A 725 -46.98 23.46 9.32
C GLN A 725 -46.39 24.89 9.21
N PRO A 726 -47.13 25.93 8.77
CA PRO A 726 -46.63 27.30 8.77
C PRO A 726 -46.29 27.84 10.16
N LEU A 727 -47.04 27.44 11.19
CA LEU A 727 -46.78 27.84 12.58
C LEU A 727 -45.48 27.22 13.10
N LEU A 728 -45.27 25.92 12.86
CA LEU A 728 -44.04 25.24 13.28
C LEU A 728 -42.79 25.85 12.62
N VAL A 729 -42.87 26.09 11.30
CA VAL A 729 -41.80 26.76 10.54
C VAL A 729 -41.55 28.17 11.08
N HIS A 730 -42.60 28.96 11.29
CA HIS A 730 -42.49 30.31 11.83
C HIS A 730 -41.81 30.33 13.21
N ARG A 731 -42.21 29.43 14.12
CA ARG A 731 -41.68 29.34 15.48
C ARG A 731 -40.22 28.89 15.52
N TRP A 732 -39.86 27.93 14.65
CA TRP A 732 -38.48 27.49 14.51
C TRP A 732 -37.59 28.63 14.00
N MET A 733 -38.03 29.33 12.95
CA MET A 733 -37.30 30.50 12.43
C MET A 733 -37.20 31.59 13.49
N LEU A 734 -38.27 31.86 14.25
CA LEU A 734 -38.27 32.90 15.29
C LEU A 734 -37.23 32.58 16.37
N LYS A 735 -37.10 31.31 16.78
CA LYS A 735 -36.08 30.89 17.76
C LYS A 735 -34.66 31.16 17.28
N GLU A 736 -34.35 30.82 16.02
CA GLU A 736 -33.03 31.06 15.45
C GLU A 736 -32.74 32.55 15.27
N ILE A 737 -33.70 33.32 14.75
CA ILE A 737 -33.58 34.77 14.56
C ILE A 737 -33.44 35.48 15.91
N THR A 738 -34.19 35.09 16.95
CA THR A 738 -34.00 35.62 18.31
C THR A 738 -32.62 35.29 18.89
N THR A 739 -32.07 34.11 18.59
CA THR A 739 -30.71 33.75 19.03
C THR A 739 -29.68 34.68 18.39
N LEU A 740 -29.82 34.95 17.09
CA LEU A 740 -28.97 35.90 16.38
C LEU A 740 -29.15 37.34 16.87
N ALA A 741 -30.38 37.79 17.12
CA ALA A 741 -30.69 39.16 17.55
C ALA A 741 -30.04 39.51 18.91
N ASN A 742 -29.86 38.50 19.76
CA ASN A 742 -29.23 38.61 21.08
C ASN A 742 -27.70 38.46 21.05
N THR A 743 -27.10 38.21 19.90
CA THR A 743 -25.64 38.10 19.73
C THR A 743 -25.04 39.49 19.44
N SER A 744 -23.81 39.76 19.89
CA SER A 744 -23.11 41.01 19.53
C SER A 744 -22.75 41.03 18.04
N ALA A 745 -22.61 42.21 17.44
CA ALA A 745 -22.19 42.33 16.04
C ALA A 745 -20.85 41.62 15.79
N ASP A 746 -19.92 41.68 16.75
CA ASP A 746 -18.62 41.03 16.63
C ASP A 746 -18.70 39.51 16.66
N ALA A 747 -19.68 38.92 17.36
CA ALA A 747 -19.82 37.46 17.49
C ALA A 747 -20.86 36.85 16.54
N ILE A 748 -21.68 37.66 15.85
CA ILE A 748 -22.79 37.15 15.03
C ILE A 748 -22.33 36.19 13.92
N HIS A 749 -21.11 36.42 13.40
CA HIS A 749 -20.50 35.61 12.34
C HIS A 749 -20.07 34.20 12.80
N GLU A 750 -20.01 33.93 14.10
CA GLU A 750 -19.68 32.61 14.65
C GLU A 750 -20.86 31.62 14.60
N ASN A 751 -22.08 32.10 14.35
CA ASN A 751 -23.25 31.24 14.23
C ASN A 751 -23.12 30.31 13.00
N GLU A 752 -23.27 29.00 13.22
CA GLU A 752 -23.06 27.99 12.19
C GLU A 752 -23.98 28.17 10.97
N ASN A 753 -25.28 28.38 11.20
CA ASN A 753 -26.27 28.58 10.14
C ASN A 753 -26.00 29.88 9.37
N LEU A 754 -25.69 30.97 10.09
CA LEU A 754 -25.38 32.26 9.47
C LEU A 754 -24.06 32.22 8.68
N SER A 755 -23.08 31.44 9.13
CA SER A 755 -21.80 31.29 8.41
C SER A 755 -21.97 30.72 7.00
N ILE A 756 -23.00 29.88 6.78
CA ILE A 756 -23.34 29.34 5.47
C ILE A 756 -23.94 30.44 4.59
N PHE A 757 -24.89 31.21 5.11
CA PHE A 757 -25.47 32.37 4.42
C PHE A 757 -24.39 33.39 4.04
N ASN A 758 -23.49 33.70 4.98
CA ASN A 758 -22.42 34.68 4.78
C ASN A 758 -21.47 34.28 3.65
N LYS A 759 -21.16 32.97 3.47
CA LYS A 759 -20.27 32.52 2.38
C LYS A 759 -20.83 32.85 0.99
N GLU A 760 -22.14 32.81 0.82
CA GLU A 760 -22.79 33.07 -0.46
C GLU A 760 -23.05 34.57 -0.67
N GLU A 761 -23.43 35.28 0.40
CA GLU A 761 -23.94 36.66 0.30
C GLU A 761 -22.90 37.75 0.51
N LEU A 762 -21.73 37.43 1.07
CA LEU A 762 -20.68 38.41 1.33
C LEU A 762 -20.12 39.01 0.03
N ILE A 763 -20.12 38.26 -1.09
CA ILE A 763 -19.77 38.80 -2.42
C ILE A 763 -20.76 39.90 -2.85
N HIS A 764 -22.06 39.63 -2.71
CA HIS A 764 -23.10 40.58 -3.09
C HIS A 764 -23.08 41.81 -2.19
N PHE A 765 -22.83 41.63 -0.90
CA PHE A 765 -22.66 42.72 0.05
C PHE A 765 -21.48 43.64 -0.31
N PHE A 766 -20.31 43.06 -0.59
CA PHE A 766 -19.14 43.84 -1.00
C PHE A 766 -19.42 44.66 -2.25
N LYS A 767 -20.16 44.09 -3.22
CA LYS A 767 -20.61 44.82 -4.41
C LYS A 767 -21.52 45.99 -4.05
N MET A 768 -22.53 45.80 -3.19
CA MET A 768 -23.44 46.88 -2.77
C MET A 768 -22.71 48.03 -2.06
N MET A 769 -21.72 47.70 -1.22
CA MET A 769 -20.91 48.69 -0.52
C MET A 769 -20.02 49.48 -1.49
N LYS A 770 -19.44 48.81 -2.50
CA LYS A 770 -18.68 49.47 -3.58
C LYS A 770 -19.56 50.34 -4.48
N ASP A 771 -20.79 49.89 -4.74
CA ASP A 771 -21.81 50.64 -5.51
C ASP A 771 -22.46 51.79 -4.71
N LYS A 772 -22.07 51.98 -3.44
CA LYS A 772 -22.54 53.04 -2.53
C LYS A 772 -24.06 53.06 -2.32
N LYS A 773 -24.68 51.89 -2.23
CA LYS A 773 -26.10 51.79 -1.83
C LYS A 773 -26.32 52.37 -0.42
N THR A 774 -27.53 52.83 -0.16
CA THR A 774 -27.91 53.36 1.15
C THR A 774 -28.08 52.24 2.18
N ASP A 775 -27.84 52.54 3.46
CA ASP A 775 -27.96 51.59 4.58
C ASP A 775 -29.33 50.89 4.59
N ALA A 776 -30.40 51.63 4.31
CA ALA A 776 -31.77 51.10 4.26
C ALA A 776 -31.96 50.09 3.12
N GLU A 777 -31.41 50.35 1.92
CA GLU A 777 -31.48 49.43 0.78
C GLU A 777 -30.70 48.14 1.06
N VAL A 778 -29.54 48.25 1.70
CA VAL A 778 -28.70 47.10 2.05
C VAL A 778 -29.39 46.21 3.08
N ILE A 779 -29.96 46.80 4.13
CA ILE A 779 -30.67 46.06 5.18
C ILE A 779 -31.90 45.34 4.62
N GLU A 780 -32.66 45.99 3.73
CA GLU A 780 -33.83 45.37 3.09
C GLU A 780 -33.44 44.26 2.10
N GLU A 781 -32.37 44.42 1.31
CA GLU A 781 -31.88 43.33 0.45
C GLU A 781 -31.39 42.13 1.27
N LEU A 782 -30.67 42.36 2.36
CA LEU A 782 -30.27 41.30 3.29
C LEU A 782 -31.50 40.59 3.87
N LYS A 783 -32.53 41.35 4.27
CA LYS A 783 -33.80 40.79 4.78
C LYS A 783 -34.50 39.90 3.74
N ILE A 784 -34.61 40.36 2.49
CA ILE A 784 -35.25 39.62 1.38
C ILE A 784 -34.55 38.27 1.14
N LYS A 785 -33.24 38.19 1.33
CA LYS A 785 -32.47 36.95 1.16
C LYS A 785 -32.43 36.07 2.42
N LEU A 786 -32.43 36.68 3.59
CA LEU A 786 -32.35 35.98 4.87
C LEU A 786 -33.63 35.17 5.16
N ILE A 787 -34.80 35.72 4.83
CA ILE A 787 -36.10 35.07 5.03
C ILE A 787 -36.20 33.70 4.34
N PRO A 788 -35.99 33.57 3.00
CA PRO A 788 -36.09 32.28 2.33
C PRO A 788 -35.00 31.30 2.79
N PHE A 789 -33.79 31.79 3.12
CA PHE A 789 -32.72 30.95 3.65
C PHE A 789 -33.14 30.26 4.96
N TYR A 790 -33.62 31.02 5.95
CA TYR A 790 -34.09 30.44 7.21
C TYR A 790 -35.39 29.65 7.05
N HIS A 791 -36.24 29.98 6.07
CA HIS A 791 -37.42 29.20 5.76
C HIS A 791 -37.07 27.80 5.25
N ASP A 792 -36.13 27.69 4.30
CA ASP A 792 -35.66 26.41 3.78
C ASP A 792 -34.95 25.59 4.84
N LEU A 793 -34.22 26.25 5.75
CA LEU A 793 -33.57 25.59 6.88
C LEU A 793 -34.58 25.06 7.89
N ALA A 794 -35.67 25.80 8.14
CA ALA A 794 -36.78 25.36 8.97
C ALA A 794 -37.49 24.13 8.39
N LEU A 795 -37.79 24.11 7.09
CA LEU A 795 -38.45 22.98 6.43
C LEU A 795 -37.67 21.66 6.57
N LYS A 796 -36.34 21.73 6.70
CA LYS A 796 -35.47 20.56 6.87
C LYS A 796 -35.35 20.08 8.32
N ASN A 797 -35.52 20.99 9.28
CA ASN A 797 -35.17 20.75 10.69
C ASN A 797 -36.37 20.71 11.64
N VAL A 798 -37.54 21.19 11.23
CA VAL A 798 -38.76 21.16 12.04
C VAL A 798 -39.24 19.72 12.22
N LYS A 799 -39.41 19.30 13.47
CA LYS A 799 -40.16 18.10 13.86
C LYS A 799 -41.47 18.51 14.52
N ASP A 800 -42.53 17.73 14.30
CA ASP A 800 -43.89 18.03 14.79
C ASP A 800 -43.98 18.16 16.33
N ASP A 801 -42.98 17.65 17.05
CA ASP A 801 -42.98 17.48 18.51
C ASP A 801 -42.30 18.63 19.28
N GLU A 802 -41.63 19.57 18.59
CA GLU A 802 -40.62 20.46 19.20
C GLU A 802 -41.05 21.94 19.39
N VAL A 803 -42.34 22.27 19.30
CA VAL A 803 -42.81 23.68 19.39
C VAL A 803 -43.82 23.89 20.52
N GLU A 804 -43.48 24.79 21.46
CA GLU A 804 -44.36 25.24 22.54
C GLU A 804 -45.44 26.21 22.03
N PHE A 805 -46.71 25.93 22.34
CA PHE A 805 -47.84 26.81 22.05
C PHE A 805 -48.04 27.82 23.19
N LYS A 806 -47.90 29.12 22.89
CA LYS A 806 -47.89 30.18 23.92
C LYS A 806 -49.28 30.76 24.22
N HIS A 807 -50.23 30.59 23.32
CA HIS A 807 -51.55 31.24 23.35
C HIS A 807 -52.72 30.24 23.47
N LEU A 808 -52.44 28.99 23.89
CA LEU A 808 -53.48 28.04 24.31
C LEU A 808 -54.16 28.50 25.60
N LYS A 809 -55.21 29.34 25.48
CA LYS A 809 -56.25 29.41 26.52
C LYS A 809 -57.09 28.15 26.42
N ILE A 810 -56.92 27.25 27.39
CA ILE A 810 -57.84 26.14 27.63
C ILE A 810 -59.22 26.75 27.89
N ASN A 811 -60.16 26.53 26.96
CA ASN A 811 -61.59 26.61 27.19
C ASN A 811 -62.26 25.46 26.43
#